data_AF-A0A6P4DN86-F1
#
_entry.id   AF-A0A6P4DN86-F1
#
_cell.length_a   1.000
_cell.length_b   1.000
_cell.length_c   1.000
_cell.angle_alpha   90.00
_cell.angle_beta   90.00
_cell.angle_gamma   90.00
#
_symmetry.space_group_name_H-M   'P 1'
#
loop_
_entity.id
_entity.type
_entity.pdbx_description
1 polymer ?
#
loop_
_entity_poly.entity_id
_entity_poly.type
_entity_poly.pdbx_seq_one_letter_code
_entity_poly.pdbx_strand_id
1 'polypeptide(L)'
;MSSWRSLLLRIGDKSPEYGAAGDFKDHIETCFGAIRRELDHSQTEILEFLLACAEQLPHKIPLYGTLIGLINLENEDFVKKLVDKTRTKFQDALNSGDCNGVRILMRLMTVMMCSKVLQLSSLVGIFDTFLSSAATIVDEEKGNPLWQPCADFYITCILSCLPWGGAELVEQVPEEIERLMVSVEAYLSIRRRDSDTGLFFFEKDDANERGSGDKDFVEDLYDRIQALSSNGWKVESVPRPHLSFEAQLVAGKSHEFGTVSCLNIPSPPSVPSGISNGKQKHEAELKYPQRIHRLNIFPPSKTEDLQPIDRFVMEEYLLDVLLFFNGCRKECASFMVGLPVPFRYEYLMAETIFSQLLMLPQPPFKPIYYTLVIIDLCKALPGAFPAVVAGAVRALFEKIADLDMECRTRLILWFSHHLSNFQFIWPWEEWAYVLDLPKWAPQRVFVQEVLEREVRLSYWDKVKQSVENAAGLEELLPPKGGPNLTLGADGTENNENVLSGELNNMVKGKAPVREIISWIDESVLPNNGLEVTLRVVVQTLLNIGSKSFTHLITVLERYGQVFAKLCPDQDKQVMLIAEVGSFWKSNTQMTAIAIDRMMGYRLVSNLAIVRWVFSLENIEQFHTSDRPWEVLRNAVSKTYNRISDLRKEILSLKRNILSAEEAAKQAKEELDAAESKLTLVDGEPVLGENPARLNRLKSQAAKAKEEVVSLQESFEAKEALLVRAIEENEALFLMLYKSFSNVLVERLPEGSKARSLHELKAAEVDVMAVDPQEPSTMELDNENQQPQNSQSNGGKKSGAYNVGEKEQWCITTLGYVKAFSRQYAAEIWPHIEKLDAEVLTEEAPPLFRSAVYSGLRRPINEA
;
A
#
# COMPACT_ATOMS: atom_id res chain seq x y z
N MET A 1 16.02 40.04 -11.45
CA MET A 1 14.55 39.90 -11.53
C MET A 1 14.23 38.41 -11.54
N SER A 2 13.33 37.95 -10.69
CA SER A 2 12.87 36.56 -10.70
C SER A 2 12.15 36.25 -12.02
N SER A 3 12.42 35.09 -12.62
CA SER A 3 11.69 34.63 -13.82
C SER A 3 10.20 34.47 -13.51
N TRP A 4 9.32 34.74 -14.48
CA TRP A 4 7.88 34.48 -14.38
C TRP A 4 7.57 33.04 -13.96
N ARG A 5 8.41 32.06 -14.36
CA ARG A 5 8.28 30.67 -13.92
C ARG A 5 8.52 30.50 -12.42
N SER A 6 9.52 31.19 -11.87
CA SER A 6 9.80 31.13 -10.44
C SER A 6 8.67 31.74 -9.63
N LEU A 7 8.17 32.91 -10.06
CA LEU A 7 7.00 33.55 -9.44
C LEU A 7 5.78 32.62 -9.47
N LEU A 8 5.43 32.10 -10.65
CA LEU A 8 4.27 31.22 -10.77
C LEU A 8 4.37 29.96 -9.90
N LEU A 9 5.55 29.34 -9.83
CA LEU A 9 5.77 28.16 -8.99
C LEU A 9 5.67 28.50 -7.49
N ARG A 10 6.22 29.65 -7.08
CA ARG A 10 6.33 30.10 -5.70
C ARG A 10 5.16 30.94 -5.21
N ILE A 11 4.10 31.11 -6.01
CA ILE A 11 2.92 31.87 -5.60
C ILE A 11 2.38 31.30 -4.27
N GLY A 12 2.09 32.18 -3.31
CA GLY A 12 1.68 31.83 -1.95
C GLY A 12 2.76 31.26 -1.02
N ASP A 13 3.99 31.01 -1.49
CA ASP A 13 5.10 30.55 -0.62
C ASP A 13 5.74 31.73 0.11
N LYS A 14 6.24 31.48 1.31
CA LYS A 14 7.17 32.40 1.99
C LYS A 14 8.53 32.34 1.29
N SER A 15 8.75 33.18 0.29
CA SER A 15 9.96 33.14 -0.54
C SER A 15 10.58 34.53 -0.77
N PRO A 16 11.92 34.62 -0.95
CA PRO A 16 12.58 35.90 -1.22
C PRO A 16 12.04 36.61 -2.48
N GLU A 17 11.49 35.86 -3.42
CA GLU A 17 10.95 36.38 -4.68
C GLU A 17 9.72 37.27 -4.49
N TYR A 18 8.94 37.07 -3.42
CA TYR A 18 7.76 37.87 -3.10
C TYR A 18 8.00 38.87 -1.95
N GLY A 19 9.20 38.86 -1.35
CA GLY A 19 9.52 39.71 -0.21
C GLY A 19 8.88 39.23 1.10
N ALA A 20 8.96 40.06 2.14
CA ALA A 20 8.44 39.73 3.47
C ALA A 20 6.93 39.97 3.64
N ALA A 21 6.26 40.55 2.64
CA ALA A 21 4.82 40.80 2.65
C ALA A 21 4.08 39.49 2.31
N GLY A 22 3.28 38.98 3.24
CA GLY A 22 2.64 37.66 3.15
C GLY A 22 1.19 37.68 2.67
N ASP A 23 0.74 38.72 1.96
CA ASP A 23 -0.62 38.77 1.41
C ASP A 23 -0.67 38.06 0.05
N PHE A 24 -1.61 37.12 -0.11
CA PHE A 24 -1.84 36.44 -1.38
C PHE A 24 -2.20 37.41 -2.51
N LYS A 25 -2.84 38.55 -2.18
CA LYS A 25 -3.17 39.58 -3.16
C LYS A 25 -1.91 40.12 -3.85
N ASP A 26 -0.93 40.54 -3.07
CA ASP A 26 0.33 41.11 -3.59
C ASP A 26 1.12 40.08 -4.40
N HIS A 27 1.12 38.82 -3.97
CA HIS A 27 1.75 37.72 -4.71
C HIS A 27 1.08 37.51 -6.07
N ILE A 28 -0.25 37.51 -6.13
CA ILE A 28 -1.01 37.35 -7.37
C ILE A 28 -0.76 38.53 -8.31
N GLU A 29 -0.83 39.78 -7.83
CA GLU A 29 -0.58 40.98 -8.65
C GLU A 29 0.85 40.99 -9.21
N THR A 30 1.84 40.65 -8.40
CA THR A 30 3.25 40.56 -8.82
C THR A 30 3.44 39.46 -9.88
N CYS A 31 2.86 38.28 -9.66
CA CYS A 31 2.92 37.18 -10.61
C CYS A 31 2.24 37.54 -11.94
N PHE A 32 1.03 38.11 -11.85
CA PHE A 32 0.25 38.54 -13.00
C PHE A 32 1.00 39.58 -13.82
N GLY A 33 1.57 40.59 -13.18
CA GLY A 33 2.36 41.63 -13.85
C GLY A 33 3.57 41.07 -14.60
N ALA A 34 4.21 40.01 -14.09
CA ALA A 34 5.31 39.33 -14.78
C ALA A 34 4.81 38.51 -15.98
N ILE A 35 3.75 37.71 -15.79
CA ILE A 35 3.17 36.87 -16.86
C ILE A 35 2.61 37.74 -18.00
N ARG A 36 1.94 38.84 -17.68
CA ARG A 36 1.36 39.77 -18.65
C ARG A 36 2.40 40.29 -19.65
N ARG A 37 3.64 40.56 -19.20
CA ARG A 37 4.73 41.06 -20.08
C ARG A 37 5.25 39.99 -21.05
N GLU A 38 5.13 38.73 -20.66
CA GLU A 38 5.66 37.58 -21.42
C GLU A 38 4.56 36.89 -22.25
N LEU A 39 3.30 37.24 -22.03
CA LEU A 39 2.15 36.56 -22.60
C LEU A 39 2.22 36.51 -24.13
N ASP A 40 2.58 37.62 -24.79
CA ASP A 40 2.67 37.67 -26.26
C ASP A 40 3.83 36.86 -26.85
N HIS A 41 4.88 36.62 -26.06
CA HIS A 41 6.11 35.95 -26.52
C HIS A 41 6.11 34.45 -26.22
N SER A 42 5.46 34.02 -25.14
CA SER A 42 5.59 32.68 -24.57
C SER A 42 4.25 32.00 -24.24
N GLN A 43 3.18 32.30 -24.99
CA GLN A 43 1.82 31.76 -24.74
C GLN A 43 1.81 30.26 -24.46
N THR A 44 2.34 29.44 -25.37
CA THR A 44 2.30 27.97 -25.25
C THR A 44 2.98 27.50 -23.96
N GLU A 45 4.15 28.05 -23.65
CA GLU A 45 4.92 27.64 -22.48
C GLU A 45 4.28 28.08 -21.16
N ILE A 46 3.73 29.29 -21.10
CA ILE A 46 2.96 29.78 -19.95
C ILE A 46 1.76 28.88 -19.71
N LEU A 47 1.02 28.53 -20.77
CA LEU A 47 -0.15 27.67 -20.70
C LEU A 47 0.22 26.26 -20.19
N GLU A 48 1.26 25.65 -20.74
CA GLU A 48 1.73 24.33 -20.28
C GLU A 48 2.17 24.36 -18.81
N PHE A 49 2.97 25.36 -18.44
CA PHE A 49 3.54 25.46 -17.10
C PHE A 49 2.49 25.80 -16.04
N LEU A 50 1.51 26.66 -16.36
CA LEU A 50 0.40 27.01 -15.46
C LEU A 50 -0.48 25.80 -15.16
N LEU A 51 -0.84 25.01 -16.17
CA LEU A 51 -1.60 23.78 -15.96
C LEU A 51 -0.78 22.74 -15.19
N ALA A 52 0.50 22.58 -15.49
CA ALA A 52 1.38 21.70 -14.73
C ALA A 52 1.46 22.12 -13.24
N CYS A 53 1.53 23.42 -12.96
CA CYS A 53 1.50 23.93 -11.59
C CYS A 53 0.15 23.65 -10.91
N ALA A 54 -0.97 23.89 -11.58
CA ALA A 54 -2.29 23.61 -11.01
C ALA A 54 -2.51 22.11 -10.72
N GLU A 55 -1.99 21.23 -11.58
CA GLU A 55 -2.06 19.78 -11.42
C GLU A 55 -1.14 19.29 -10.30
N GLN A 56 0.11 19.76 -10.23
CA GLN A 56 1.13 19.23 -9.32
C GLN A 56 1.22 19.96 -7.98
N LEU A 57 0.59 21.13 -7.85
CA LEU A 57 0.48 21.91 -6.62
C LEU A 57 -0.99 22.21 -6.31
N PRO A 58 -1.85 21.18 -6.12
CA PRO A 58 -3.29 21.37 -6.02
C PRO A 58 -3.72 22.17 -4.78
N HIS A 59 -2.90 22.22 -3.72
CA HIS A 59 -3.09 23.09 -2.56
C HIS A 59 -2.99 24.60 -2.89
N LYS A 60 -2.47 24.96 -4.07
CA LYS A 60 -2.37 26.33 -4.59
C LYS A 60 -3.40 26.66 -5.67
N ILE A 61 -4.29 25.72 -6.03
CA ILE A 61 -5.31 25.94 -7.07
C ILE A 61 -6.11 27.24 -6.89
N PRO A 62 -6.54 27.65 -5.67
CA PRO A 62 -7.22 28.92 -5.49
C PRO A 62 -6.44 30.14 -6.02
N LEU A 63 -5.10 30.13 -5.86
CA LEU A 63 -4.21 31.17 -6.34
C LEU A 63 -4.11 31.15 -7.87
N TYR A 64 -3.93 29.95 -8.45
CA TYR A 64 -3.86 29.78 -9.90
C TYR A 64 -5.17 30.14 -10.61
N GLY A 65 -6.32 29.75 -10.07
CA GLY A 65 -7.62 30.09 -10.66
C GLY A 65 -7.88 31.59 -10.68
N THR A 66 -7.52 32.30 -9.61
CA THR A 66 -7.62 33.77 -9.56
C THR A 66 -6.69 34.43 -10.57
N LEU A 67 -5.46 33.94 -10.68
CA LEU A 67 -4.50 34.40 -11.68
C LEU A 67 -5.01 34.18 -13.12
N ILE A 68 -5.62 33.01 -13.41
CA ILE A 68 -6.27 32.74 -14.71
C ILE A 68 -7.41 33.75 -14.96
N GLY A 69 -8.20 34.07 -13.93
CA GLY A 69 -9.23 35.10 -13.98
C GLY A 69 -8.70 36.47 -14.41
N LEU A 70 -7.58 36.91 -13.82
CA LEU A 70 -6.94 38.16 -14.19
C LEU A 70 -6.35 38.13 -15.61
N ILE A 71 -5.77 37.00 -16.04
CA ILE A 71 -5.29 36.82 -17.42
C ILE A 71 -6.46 36.87 -18.41
N ASN A 72 -7.64 36.37 -18.05
CA ASN A 72 -8.82 36.39 -18.90
C ASN A 72 -9.28 37.81 -19.24
N LEU A 73 -9.11 38.77 -18.31
CA LEU A 73 -9.43 40.18 -18.54
C LEU A 73 -8.53 40.85 -19.59
N GLU A 74 -7.31 40.33 -19.78
CA GLU A 74 -6.34 40.87 -20.74
C GLU A 74 -6.35 40.09 -22.07
N ASN A 75 -6.54 38.77 -22.03
CA ASN A 75 -6.45 37.90 -23.20
C ASN A 75 -7.43 36.72 -23.12
N GLU A 76 -8.66 36.95 -23.57
CA GLU A 76 -9.73 35.94 -23.62
C GLU A 76 -9.36 34.72 -24.47
N ASP A 77 -8.69 34.92 -25.62
CA ASP A 77 -8.32 33.84 -26.55
C ASP A 77 -7.30 32.89 -25.93
N PHE A 78 -6.35 33.41 -25.17
CA PHE A 78 -5.39 32.61 -24.41
C PHE A 78 -6.10 31.73 -23.39
N VAL A 79 -7.00 32.32 -22.60
CA VAL A 79 -7.72 31.58 -21.56
C VAL A 79 -8.69 30.57 -22.16
N LYS A 80 -9.33 30.87 -23.29
CA LYS A 80 -10.13 29.89 -24.03
C LYS A 80 -9.31 28.65 -24.43
N LYS A 81 -8.09 28.83 -24.95
CA LYS A 81 -7.18 27.71 -25.25
C LYS A 81 -6.81 26.92 -23.99
N LEU A 82 -6.63 27.59 -22.85
CA LEU A 82 -6.37 26.95 -21.57
C LEU A 82 -7.56 26.10 -21.11
N VAL A 83 -8.78 26.62 -21.22
CA VAL A 83 -10.03 25.89 -20.93
C VAL A 83 -10.17 24.67 -21.85
N ASP A 84 -9.94 24.85 -23.15
CA ASP A 84 -9.97 23.75 -24.14
C ASP A 84 -8.96 22.64 -23.80
N LYS A 85 -7.73 23.01 -23.41
CA LYS A 85 -6.70 22.03 -23.01
C LYS A 85 -7.05 21.35 -21.68
N THR A 86 -7.63 22.09 -20.74
CA THR A 86 -8.12 21.54 -19.46
C THR A 86 -9.20 20.48 -19.72
N ARG A 87 -10.13 20.73 -20.66
CA ARG A 87 -11.12 19.74 -21.10
C ARG A 87 -10.46 18.50 -21.68
N THR A 88 -9.51 18.64 -22.60
CA THR A 88 -8.83 17.48 -23.19
C THR A 88 -8.16 16.64 -22.11
N LYS A 89 -7.41 17.27 -21.20
CA LYS A 89 -6.78 16.57 -20.07
C LYS A 89 -7.80 15.90 -19.15
N PHE A 90 -8.93 16.54 -18.88
CA PHE A 90 -9.99 15.98 -18.05
C PHE A 90 -10.62 14.74 -18.70
N GLN A 91 -10.90 14.80 -20.01
CA GLN A 91 -11.40 13.65 -20.76
C GLN A 91 -10.37 12.52 -20.84
N ASP A 92 -9.08 12.83 -21.01
CA ASP A 92 -8.00 11.84 -21.00
C ASP A 92 -7.87 11.15 -19.63
N ALA A 93 -8.02 11.92 -18.54
CA ALA A 93 -8.03 11.38 -17.19
C ALA A 93 -9.23 10.44 -16.95
N LEU A 94 -10.43 10.80 -17.43
CA LEU A 94 -11.60 9.93 -17.39
C LEU A 94 -11.40 8.64 -18.20
N ASN A 95 -10.85 8.75 -19.41
CA ASN A 95 -10.62 7.61 -20.30
C ASN A 95 -9.60 6.62 -19.73
N SER A 96 -8.53 7.15 -19.12
CA SER A 96 -7.47 6.35 -18.51
C SER A 96 -7.83 5.80 -17.13
N GLY A 97 -8.84 6.38 -16.45
CA GLY A 97 -9.16 6.08 -15.06
C GLY A 97 -8.18 6.74 -14.07
N ASP A 98 -7.52 7.83 -14.45
CA ASP A 98 -6.67 8.61 -13.55
C ASP A 98 -7.53 9.40 -12.55
N CYS A 99 -7.83 8.74 -11.43
CA CYS A 99 -8.66 9.29 -10.37
C CYS A 99 -8.10 10.61 -9.78
N ASN A 100 -6.76 10.75 -9.72
CA ASN A 100 -6.13 11.96 -9.20
C ASN A 100 -6.27 13.11 -10.18
N GLY A 101 -6.00 12.86 -11.47
CA GLY A 101 -6.20 13.83 -12.54
C GLY A 101 -7.63 14.37 -12.58
N VAL A 102 -8.64 13.49 -12.55
CA VAL A 102 -10.05 13.88 -12.55
C VAL A 102 -10.38 14.79 -11.36
N ARG A 103 -10.04 14.37 -10.13
CA ARG A 103 -10.33 15.15 -8.90
C ARG A 103 -9.68 16.53 -8.92
N ILE A 104 -8.40 16.60 -9.30
CA ILE A 104 -7.62 17.85 -9.28
C ILE A 104 -8.12 18.82 -10.35
N LEU A 105 -8.37 18.34 -11.57
CA LEU A 105 -8.90 19.16 -12.66
C LEU A 105 -10.32 19.64 -12.34
N MET A 106 -11.15 18.84 -11.67
CA MET A 106 -12.49 19.25 -11.24
C MET A 106 -12.44 20.34 -10.16
N ARG A 107 -11.47 20.28 -9.24
CA ARG A 107 -11.18 21.38 -8.30
C ARG A 107 -10.73 22.65 -9.04
N LEU A 108 -9.86 22.52 -10.05
CA LEU A 108 -9.44 23.66 -10.88
C LEU A 108 -10.62 24.29 -11.63
N MET A 109 -11.47 23.49 -12.26
CA MET A 109 -12.70 23.96 -12.93
C MET A 109 -13.62 24.72 -11.96
N THR A 110 -13.77 24.21 -10.74
CA THR A 110 -14.56 24.86 -9.68
C THR A 110 -14.01 26.23 -9.32
N VAL A 111 -12.68 26.37 -9.15
CA VAL A 111 -12.06 27.66 -8.84
C VAL A 111 -12.06 28.61 -10.05
N MET A 112 -11.92 28.10 -11.28
CA MET A 112 -12.08 28.90 -12.50
C MET A 112 -13.50 29.47 -12.62
N MET A 113 -14.52 28.71 -12.22
CA MET A 113 -15.89 29.21 -12.11
C MET A 113 -16.00 30.34 -11.07
N CYS A 114 -15.44 30.16 -9.87
CA CYS A 114 -15.41 31.21 -8.84
C CYS A 114 -14.68 32.48 -9.33
N SER A 115 -13.68 32.32 -10.18
CA SER A 115 -12.90 33.42 -10.76
C SER A 115 -13.51 34.01 -12.04
N LYS A 116 -14.79 33.70 -12.33
CA LYS A 116 -15.59 34.16 -13.49
C LYS A 116 -15.04 33.74 -14.87
N VAL A 117 -14.13 32.75 -14.91
CA VAL A 117 -13.55 32.22 -16.15
C VAL A 117 -14.45 31.17 -16.79
N LEU A 118 -15.06 30.30 -15.98
CA LEU A 118 -15.91 29.21 -16.46
C LEU A 118 -17.39 29.52 -16.19
N GLN A 119 -18.27 29.24 -17.15
CA GLN A 119 -19.70 29.34 -16.93
C GLN A 119 -20.19 28.33 -15.88
N LEU A 120 -21.12 28.75 -15.01
CA LEU A 120 -21.68 27.89 -13.97
C LEU A 120 -22.40 26.66 -14.54
N SER A 121 -23.15 26.85 -15.63
CA SER A 121 -23.86 25.78 -16.35
C SER A 121 -22.92 24.66 -16.82
N SER A 122 -21.67 24.98 -17.14
CA SER A 122 -20.69 23.98 -17.56
C SER A 122 -20.28 23.06 -16.40
N LEU A 123 -20.09 23.61 -15.20
CA LEU A 123 -19.74 22.81 -14.02
C LEU A 123 -20.93 21.97 -13.54
N VAL A 124 -22.13 22.56 -13.49
CA VAL A 124 -23.37 21.84 -13.14
C VAL A 124 -23.64 20.69 -14.12
N GLY A 125 -23.45 20.91 -15.43
CA GLY A 125 -23.59 19.85 -16.44
C GLY A 125 -22.62 18.67 -16.24
N ILE A 126 -21.41 18.92 -15.72
CA ILE A 126 -20.48 17.84 -15.33
C ILE A 126 -21.02 17.07 -14.12
N PHE A 127 -21.55 17.78 -13.10
CA PHE A 127 -22.17 17.13 -11.94
C PHE A 127 -23.35 16.24 -12.35
N ASP A 128 -24.23 16.74 -13.22
CA ASP A 128 -25.37 15.97 -13.73
C ASP A 128 -24.90 14.74 -14.54
N THR A 129 -23.83 14.88 -15.33
CA THR A 129 -23.23 13.76 -16.09
C THR A 129 -22.69 12.68 -15.15
N PHE A 130 -21.96 13.07 -14.11
CA PHE A 130 -21.39 12.16 -13.12
C PHE A 130 -22.48 11.48 -12.28
N LEU A 131 -23.49 12.22 -11.84
CA LEU A 131 -24.66 11.67 -11.14
C LEU A 131 -25.43 10.67 -12.01
N SER A 132 -25.71 11.04 -13.25
CA SER A 132 -26.46 10.18 -14.19
C SER A 132 -25.69 8.90 -14.47
N SER A 133 -24.37 9.00 -14.65
CA SER A 133 -23.51 7.82 -14.80
C SER A 133 -23.50 6.97 -13.53
N ALA A 134 -23.32 7.57 -12.35
CA ALA A 134 -23.32 6.86 -11.06
C ALA A 134 -24.64 6.11 -10.82
N ALA A 135 -25.78 6.75 -11.06
CA ALA A 135 -27.10 6.13 -10.96
C ALA A 135 -27.28 4.98 -11.96
N THR A 136 -26.83 5.16 -13.20
CA THR A 136 -26.89 4.11 -14.23
C THR A 136 -26.01 2.91 -13.87
N ILE A 137 -24.86 3.12 -13.22
CA ILE A 137 -23.95 2.04 -12.84
C ILE A 137 -24.56 1.12 -11.79
N VAL A 138 -25.19 1.70 -10.78
CA VAL A 138 -25.79 0.95 -9.65
C VAL A 138 -27.18 0.41 -9.96
N ASP A 139 -27.78 0.79 -11.09
CA ASP A 139 -29.02 0.21 -11.59
C ASP A 139 -28.82 -1.28 -11.91
N GLU A 140 -29.62 -2.15 -11.29
CA GLU A 140 -29.48 -3.61 -11.43
C GLU A 140 -29.95 -4.14 -12.79
N GLU A 141 -30.81 -3.42 -13.50
CA GLU A 141 -31.38 -3.86 -14.78
C GLU A 141 -30.57 -3.38 -15.99
N LYS A 142 -30.07 -2.14 -15.93
CA LYS A 142 -29.40 -1.45 -17.05
C LYS A 142 -27.91 -1.27 -16.84
N GLY A 143 -27.45 -1.40 -15.59
CA GLY A 143 -26.09 -1.08 -15.17
C GLY A 143 -25.19 -2.30 -14.93
N ASN A 144 -24.11 -2.04 -14.19
CA ASN A 144 -23.23 -3.07 -13.66
C ASN A 144 -22.81 -2.68 -12.23
N PRO A 145 -23.57 -3.08 -11.21
CA PRO A 145 -23.30 -2.73 -9.81
C PRO A 145 -21.93 -3.18 -9.30
N LEU A 146 -21.25 -4.11 -9.97
CA LEU A 146 -19.88 -4.52 -9.62
C LEU A 146 -18.87 -3.38 -9.81
N TRP A 147 -19.22 -2.38 -10.62
CA TRP A 147 -18.46 -1.16 -10.84
C TRP A 147 -18.92 0.01 -9.95
N GLN A 148 -19.67 -0.25 -8.88
CA GLN A 148 -20.00 0.75 -7.87
C GLN A 148 -18.78 1.57 -7.37
N PRO A 149 -17.54 1.03 -7.23
CA PRO A 149 -16.38 1.86 -6.89
C PRO A 149 -16.16 3.06 -7.83
N CYS A 150 -16.48 2.93 -9.12
CA CYS A 150 -16.44 4.04 -10.09
C CYS A 150 -17.57 5.05 -9.82
N ALA A 151 -18.78 4.58 -9.53
CA ALA A 151 -19.91 5.43 -9.17
C ALA A 151 -19.64 6.22 -7.88
N ASP A 152 -19.17 5.55 -6.82
CA ASP A 152 -18.78 6.16 -5.55
C ASP A 152 -17.66 7.20 -5.76
N PHE A 153 -16.72 6.93 -6.66
CA PHE A 153 -15.67 7.88 -7.05
C PHE A 153 -16.25 9.14 -7.70
N TYR A 154 -17.20 9.02 -8.64
CA TYR A 154 -17.86 10.18 -9.25
C TYR A 154 -18.61 11.03 -8.23
N ILE A 155 -19.34 10.41 -7.31
CA ILE A 155 -20.03 11.12 -6.22
C ILE A 155 -19.02 11.80 -5.30
N THR A 156 -17.92 11.13 -4.97
CA THR A 156 -16.82 11.71 -4.20
C THR A 156 -16.21 12.93 -4.91
N CYS A 157 -16.03 12.89 -6.23
CA CYS A 157 -15.54 14.02 -7.02
C CYS A 157 -16.48 15.23 -6.95
N ILE A 158 -17.81 15.01 -7.04
CA ILE A 158 -18.80 16.07 -6.87
C ILE A 158 -18.69 16.69 -5.47
N LEU A 159 -18.82 15.87 -4.42
CA LEU A 159 -18.84 16.33 -3.04
C LEU A 159 -17.53 17.03 -2.65
N SER A 160 -16.38 16.50 -3.10
CA SER A 160 -15.07 17.06 -2.80
C SER A 160 -14.77 18.39 -3.49
N CYS A 161 -15.55 18.82 -4.49
CA CYS A 161 -15.37 20.14 -5.12
C CYS A 161 -16.11 21.24 -4.36
N LEU A 162 -17.21 20.91 -3.67
CA LEU A 162 -18.07 21.88 -3.00
C LEU A 162 -17.37 22.75 -1.94
N PRO A 163 -16.33 22.31 -1.20
CA PRO A 163 -15.59 23.20 -0.31
C PRO A 163 -14.88 24.37 -1.02
N TRP A 164 -14.58 24.23 -2.33
CA TRP A 164 -13.87 25.25 -3.10
C TRP A 164 -14.79 26.23 -3.83
N GLY A 165 -16.06 25.90 -4.06
CA GLY A 165 -16.99 26.75 -4.82
C GLY A 165 -18.46 26.66 -4.44
N GLY A 166 -18.81 25.90 -3.40
CA GLY A 166 -20.20 25.71 -2.97
C GLY A 166 -20.88 27.00 -2.51
N ALA A 167 -20.13 27.91 -1.85
CA ALA A 167 -20.65 29.22 -1.47
C ALA A 167 -21.11 30.03 -2.70
N GLU A 168 -20.26 30.08 -3.74
CA GLU A 168 -20.55 30.79 -5.00
C GLU A 168 -21.73 30.15 -5.76
N LEU A 169 -21.77 28.82 -5.80
CA LEU A 169 -22.83 28.07 -6.45
C LEU A 169 -24.18 28.28 -5.77
N VAL A 170 -24.24 28.28 -4.43
CA VAL A 170 -25.49 28.49 -3.69
C VAL A 170 -25.96 29.94 -3.78
N GLU A 171 -25.04 30.90 -3.88
CA GLU A 171 -25.40 32.31 -4.09
C GLU A 171 -26.03 32.53 -5.47
N GLN A 172 -25.50 31.90 -6.52
CA GLN A 172 -25.93 32.13 -7.90
C GLN A 172 -27.03 31.17 -8.39
N VAL A 173 -26.98 29.89 -8.01
CA VAL A 173 -27.86 28.82 -8.49
C VAL A 173 -28.32 27.88 -7.35
N PRO A 174 -29.01 28.41 -6.31
CA PRO A 174 -29.39 27.63 -5.13
C PRO A 174 -30.26 26.40 -5.45
N GLU A 175 -31.20 26.54 -6.39
CA GLU A 175 -32.11 25.45 -6.79
C GLU A 175 -31.37 24.27 -7.42
N GLU A 176 -30.33 24.54 -8.21
CA GLU A 176 -29.50 23.49 -8.83
C GLU A 176 -28.69 22.72 -7.78
N ILE A 177 -28.20 23.41 -6.74
CA ILE A 177 -27.47 22.78 -5.65
C ILE A 177 -28.39 21.98 -4.73
N GLU A 178 -29.60 22.45 -4.48
CA GLU A 178 -30.61 21.67 -3.76
C GLU A 178 -30.95 20.38 -4.53
N ARG A 179 -31.19 20.48 -5.85
CA ARG A 179 -31.40 19.30 -6.71
C ARG A 179 -30.22 18.33 -6.67
N LEU A 180 -28.99 18.86 -6.72
CA LEU A 180 -27.76 18.07 -6.64
C LEU A 180 -27.69 17.29 -5.32
N MET A 181 -27.94 17.95 -4.19
CA MET A 181 -27.90 17.32 -2.86
C MET A 181 -28.96 16.24 -2.69
N VAL A 182 -30.18 16.47 -3.20
CA VAL A 182 -31.26 15.45 -3.22
C VAL A 182 -30.89 14.26 -4.12
N SER A 183 -30.26 14.52 -5.27
CA SER A 183 -29.85 13.46 -6.20
C SER A 183 -28.71 12.61 -5.63
N VAL A 184 -27.76 13.22 -4.93
CA VAL A 184 -26.72 12.48 -4.18
C VAL A 184 -27.36 11.64 -3.07
N GLU A 185 -28.32 12.19 -2.31
CA GLU A 185 -29.04 11.43 -1.29
C GLU A 185 -29.78 10.22 -1.88
N ALA A 186 -30.46 10.42 -3.02
CA ALA A 186 -31.11 9.34 -3.75
C ALA A 186 -30.10 8.26 -4.17
N TYR A 187 -28.93 8.64 -4.70
CA TYR A 187 -27.85 7.70 -4.99
C TYR A 187 -27.41 6.90 -3.75
N LEU A 188 -27.17 7.58 -2.62
CA LEU A 188 -26.75 6.93 -1.37
C LEU A 188 -27.80 5.95 -0.85
N SER A 189 -29.09 6.16 -1.18
CA SER A 189 -30.18 5.26 -0.79
C SER A 189 -30.29 3.98 -1.62
N ILE A 190 -29.82 4.00 -2.88
CA ILE A 190 -29.93 2.86 -3.81
C ILE A 190 -28.65 2.03 -3.92
N ARG A 191 -27.48 2.61 -3.62
CA ARG A 191 -26.20 1.91 -3.70
C ARG A 191 -26.10 0.79 -2.65
N ARG A 192 -25.27 -0.23 -2.93
CA ARG A 192 -25.03 -1.31 -1.97
C ARG A 192 -24.07 -0.84 -0.87
N ARG A 193 -24.46 -1.08 0.38
CA ARG A 193 -23.58 -0.91 1.55
C ARG A 193 -22.76 -2.17 1.75
N ASP A 194 -21.60 -2.22 1.10
CA ASP A 194 -20.64 -3.29 1.36
C ASP A 194 -19.92 -2.98 2.68
N SER A 195 -20.27 -3.71 3.74
CA SER A 195 -19.53 -3.65 5.02
C SER A 195 -18.17 -4.33 4.83
N ASP A 196 -17.22 -3.58 4.29
CA ASP A 196 -15.97 -4.11 3.76
C ASP A 196 -14.95 -4.43 4.85
N THR A 197 -15.20 -5.53 5.57
CA THR A 197 -14.37 -6.02 6.69
C THR A 197 -12.89 -6.21 6.33
N GLY A 198 -12.57 -6.34 5.04
CA GLY A 198 -11.23 -6.60 4.51
C GLY A 198 -10.25 -5.44 4.61
N LEU A 199 -10.72 -4.18 4.71
CA LEU A 199 -9.88 -2.98 4.59
C LEU A 199 -9.82 -2.10 5.85
N PHE A 200 -10.34 -2.57 6.98
CA PHE A 200 -10.25 -1.82 8.25
C PHE A 200 -8.87 -1.93 8.90
N PHE A 201 -8.41 -0.82 9.50
CA PHE A 201 -7.19 -0.81 10.30
C PHE A 201 -7.33 -1.61 11.60
N PHE A 202 -8.50 -1.57 12.22
CA PHE A 202 -8.80 -2.27 13.47
C PHE A 202 -9.94 -3.26 13.24
N GLU A 203 -9.81 -4.47 13.75
CA GLU A 203 -10.90 -5.42 13.87
C GLU A 203 -11.97 -4.80 14.80
N LYS A 204 -13.23 -4.79 14.36
CA LYS A 204 -14.33 -4.19 15.13
C LYS A 204 -14.77 -5.16 16.22
N ASP A 205 -14.87 -4.69 17.47
CA ASP A 205 -15.59 -5.40 18.53
C ASP A 205 -17.11 -5.33 18.26
N ASP A 206 -17.84 -6.34 18.71
CA ASP A 206 -19.11 -6.80 18.12
C ASP A 206 -20.29 -5.81 18.04
N ALA A 207 -21.27 -6.25 17.24
CA ALA A 207 -22.66 -5.85 16.96
C ALA A 207 -23.46 -4.87 17.87
N ASN A 208 -23.02 -4.46 19.06
CA ASN A 208 -23.69 -3.39 19.82
C ASN A 208 -23.32 -1.98 19.30
N GLU A 209 -22.19 -1.86 18.59
CA GLU A 209 -21.88 -0.70 17.73
C GLU A 209 -22.30 -0.89 16.27
N ARG A 210 -22.98 -2.01 15.92
CA ARG A 210 -23.83 -2.06 14.71
C ARG A 210 -25.14 -1.31 14.95
N GLY A 211 -25.03 -0.09 15.48
CA GLY A 211 -26.02 0.92 15.20
C GLY A 211 -26.04 1.15 13.69
N SER A 212 -27.18 1.55 13.16
CA SER A 212 -27.40 2.01 11.79
C SER A 212 -26.58 3.25 11.38
N GLY A 213 -25.33 3.40 11.87
CA GLY A 213 -24.54 4.64 11.84
C GLY A 213 -23.05 4.48 11.55
N ASP A 214 -22.56 3.30 11.17
CA ASP A 214 -21.16 3.13 10.73
C ASP A 214 -21.06 3.51 9.25
N LYS A 215 -20.90 4.82 9.03
CA LYS A 215 -20.93 5.47 7.72
C LYS A 215 -19.63 5.22 6.97
N ASP A 216 -19.74 4.84 5.69
CA ASP A 216 -18.56 4.77 4.83
C ASP A 216 -18.02 6.17 4.49
N PHE A 217 -16.88 6.22 3.78
CA PHE A 217 -16.24 7.49 3.44
C PHE A 217 -17.14 8.46 2.65
N VAL A 218 -17.97 7.95 1.73
CA VAL A 218 -18.83 8.80 0.89
C VAL A 218 -19.99 9.33 1.72
N GLU A 219 -20.57 8.51 2.60
CA GLU A 219 -21.57 8.92 3.59
C GLU A 219 -21.02 9.97 4.58
N ASP A 220 -19.82 9.75 5.14
CA ASP A 220 -19.15 10.72 6.02
C ASP A 220 -18.85 12.03 5.28
N LEU A 221 -18.43 11.97 4.02
CA LEU A 221 -18.20 13.16 3.22
C LEU A 221 -19.52 13.90 2.95
N TYR A 222 -20.59 13.19 2.61
CA TYR A 222 -21.92 13.77 2.39
C TYR A 222 -22.43 14.48 3.65
N ASP A 223 -22.33 13.86 4.82
CA ASP A 223 -22.68 14.49 6.11
C ASP A 223 -21.90 15.80 6.34
N ARG A 224 -20.59 15.79 6.04
CA ARG A 224 -19.75 17.00 6.19
C ARG A 224 -20.17 18.11 5.25
N ILE A 225 -20.61 17.77 4.04
CA ILE A 225 -21.18 18.73 3.09
C ILE A 225 -22.54 19.24 3.58
N GLN A 226 -23.41 18.39 4.13
CA GLN A 226 -24.67 18.83 4.74
C GLN A 226 -24.43 19.78 5.92
N ALA A 227 -23.45 19.47 6.77
CA ALA A 227 -23.04 20.34 7.89
C ALA A 227 -22.46 21.67 7.38
N LEU A 228 -21.62 21.62 6.32
CA LEU A 228 -21.10 22.83 5.66
C LEU A 228 -22.24 23.71 5.12
N SER A 229 -23.21 23.11 4.43
CA SER A 229 -24.38 23.80 3.88
C SER A 229 -25.18 24.49 4.99
N SER A 230 -25.44 23.76 6.09
CA SER A 230 -26.17 24.27 7.27
C SER A 230 -25.42 25.41 7.99
N ASN A 231 -24.08 25.42 7.90
CA ASN A 231 -23.21 26.43 8.52
C ASN A 231 -22.84 27.58 7.56
N GLY A 232 -23.60 27.77 6.47
CA GLY A 232 -23.45 28.91 5.56
C GLY A 232 -22.22 28.84 4.68
N TRP A 233 -21.76 27.65 4.30
CA TRP A 233 -20.66 27.42 3.35
C TRP A 233 -19.33 28.05 3.75
N LYS A 234 -19.08 28.19 5.05
CA LYS A 234 -17.82 28.73 5.59
C LYS A 234 -16.76 27.63 5.66
N VAL A 235 -15.66 27.86 4.95
CA VAL A 235 -14.46 27.00 4.93
C VAL A 235 -13.26 27.87 5.23
N GLU A 236 -12.51 27.55 6.28
CA GLU A 236 -11.32 28.30 6.71
C GLU A 236 -10.05 27.76 6.05
N SER A 237 -10.06 26.47 5.69
CA SER A 237 -8.92 25.77 5.08
C SER A 237 -8.73 26.07 3.59
N VAL A 238 -9.70 26.70 2.92
CA VAL A 238 -9.64 27.05 1.49
C VAL A 238 -9.46 28.55 1.33
N PRO A 239 -8.28 29.03 0.87
CA PRO A 239 -8.09 30.42 0.52
C PRO A 239 -9.08 30.86 -0.58
N ARG A 240 -9.66 32.07 -0.44
CA ARG A 240 -10.56 32.67 -1.45
C ARG A 240 -9.99 33.98 -2.01
N PRO A 241 -8.81 33.94 -2.65
CA PRO A 241 -8.12 35.14 -3.15
C PRO A 241 -8.92 35.90 -4.23
N HIS A 242 -9.80 35.23 -4.98
CA HIS A 242 -10.65 35.84 -6.01
C HIS A 242 -11.56 36.94 -5.45
N LEU A 243 -11.99 36.86 -4.18
CA LEU A 243 -12.83 37.88 -3.55
C LEU A 243 -12.15 39.26 -3.51
N SER A 244 -10.83 39.31 -3.30
CA SER A 244 -10.07 40.56 -3.33
C SER A 244 -10.00 41.22 -4.72
N PHE A 245 -10.35 40.48 -5.77
CA PHE A 245 -10.35 40.91 -7.17
C PHE A 245 -11.74 40.91 -7.80
N GLU A 246 -12.80 40.66 -7.03
CA GLU A 246 -14.15 40.43 -7.54
C GLU A 246 -14.63 41.55 -8.47
N ALA A 247 -14.44 42.82 -8.06
CA ALA A 247 -14.81 43.98 -8.86
C ALA A 247 -14.14 44.03 -10.25
N GLN A 248 -12.95 43.43 -10.40
CA GLN A 248 -12.26 43.32 -11.69
C GLN A 248 -12.78 42.10 -12.46
N LEU A 249 -12.89 40.95 -11.79
CA LEU A 249 -13.24 39.67 -12.40
C LEU A 249 -14.65 39.63 -13.01
N VAL A 250 -15.61 40.37 -12.43
CA VAL A 250 -16.98 40.47 -12.95
C VAL A 250 -17.05 41.09 -14.36
N ALA A 251 -16.04 41.88 -14.76
CA ALA A 251 -15.96 42.41 -16.12
C ALA A 251 -15.51 41.37 -17.17
N GLY A 252 -14.99 40.22 -16.72
CA GLY A 252 -14.46 39.17 -17.58
C GLY A 252 -15.54 38.30 -18.21
N LYS A 253 -15.27 37.84 -19.44
CA LYS A 253 -16.16 36.92 -20.14
C LYS A 253 -15.96 35.48 -19.67
N SER A 254 -17.04 34.81 -19.31
CA SER A 254 -17.01 33.38 -18.98
C SER A 254 -17.08 32.50 -20.22
N HIS A 255 -16.32 31.41 -20.21
CA HIS A 255 -16.21 30.44 -21.31
C HIS A 255 -17.02 29.18 -21.02
N GLU A 256 -17.53 28.55 -22.08
CA GLU A 256 -18.13 27.22 -22.01
C GLU A 256 -17.04 26.14 -21.95
N PHE A 257 -17.28 25.08 -21.18
CA PHE A 257 -16.36 23.93 -21.14
C PHE A 257 -16.60 22.95 -22.29
N GLY A 258 -17.86 22.78 -22.71
CA GLY A 258 -18.31 21.71 -23.61
C GLY A 258 -18.71 20.43 -22.86
N THR A 259 -19.22 19.44 -23.59
CA THR A 259 -19.68 18.16 -23.00
C THR A 259 -18.53 17.23 -22.68
N VAL A 260 -18.69 16.46 -21.61
CA VAL A 260 -17.73 15.43 -21.16
C VAL A 260 -18.44 14.08 -21.15
N SER A 261 -17.73 13.00 -21.50
CA SER A 261 -18.29 11.64 -21.47
C SER A 261 -17.61 10.82 -20.38
N CYS A 262 -18.42 10.15 -19.56
CA CYS A 262 -17.92 9.17 -18.60
C CYS A 262 -17.46 7.89 -19.31
N LEU A 263 -16.66 7.08 -18.62
CA LEU A 263 -16.16 5.81 -19.16
C LEU A 263 -17.32 4.84 -19.43
N ASN A 264 -17.29 4.18 -20.58
CA ASN A 264 -18.15 3.02 -20.83
C ASN A 264 -17.67 1.85 -19.96
N ILE A 265 -18.48 1.51 -18.96
CA ILE A 265 -18.18 0.42 -18.04
C ILE A 265 -18.44 -0.93 -18.74
N PRO A 266 -17.61 -1.95 -18.48
CA PRO A 266 -17.84 -3.28 -19.03
C PRO A 266 -19.21 -3.82 -18.68
N SER A 267 -19.83 -4.51 -19.64
CA SER A 267 -21.07 -5.25 -19.40
C SER A 267 -20.90 -6.27 -18.27
N PRO A 268 -21.99 -6.60 -17.56
CA PRO A 268 -21.99 -7.71 -16.61
C PRO A 268 -21.52 -9.02 -17.26
N PRO A 269 -20.98 -9.98 -16.48
CA PRO A 269 -20.50 -11.24 -17.01
C PRO A 269 -21.64 -12.00 -17.72
N SER A 270 -21.35 -12.60 -18.88
CA SER A 270 -22.34 -13.36 -19.65
C SER A 270 -22.90 -14.57 -18.91
N VAL A 271 -22.11 -15.16 -18.01
CA VAL A 271 -22.52 -16.18 -17.05
C VAL A 271 -22.22 -15.65 -15.64
N PRO A 272 -23.22 -15.09 -14.93
CA PRO A 272 -23.02 -14.57 -13.59
C PRO A 272 -22.79 -15.72 -12.60
N SER A 273 -21.67 -15.66 -11.89
CA SER A 273 -21.30 -16.55 -10.78
C SER A 273 -20.62 -15.68 -9.72
N GLY A 274 -20.63 -16.08 -8.44
CA GLY A 274 -19.91 -15.33 -7.39
C GLY A 274 -18.44 -15.09 -7.73
N ILE A 275 -17.83 -16.01 -8.49
CA ILE A 275 -16.44 -15.92 -8.95
C ILE A 275 -16.26 -14.89 -10.07
N SER A 276 -17.06 -14.97 -11.14
CA SER A 276 -16.97 -14.01 -12.26
C SER A 276 -17.32 -12.59 -11.80
N ASN A 277 -18.30 -12.47 -10.89
CA ASN A 277 -18.66 -11.21 -10.25
C ASN A 277 -17.53 -10.68 -9.37
N GLY A 278 -16.94 -11.52 -8.52
CA GLY A 278 -15.83 -11.15 -7.65
C GLY A 278 -14.58 -10.70 -8.40
N LYS A 279 -14.23 -11.39 -9.51
CA LYS A 279 -13.13 -10.99 -10.40
C LYS A 279 -13.35 -9.60 -10.98
N GLN A 280 -14.55 -9.32 -11.51
CA GLN A 280 -14.87 -8.03 -12.13
C GLN A 280 -14.95 -6.90 -11.08
N LYS A 281 -15.51 -7.18 -9.89
CA LYS A 281 -15.51 -6.24 -8.76
C LYS A 281 -14.07 -5.89 -8.33
N HIS A 282 -13.20 -6.89 -8.18
CA HIS A 282 -11.80 -6.66 -7.85
C HIS A 282 -11.08 -5.78 -8.89
N GLU A 283 -11.35 -6.00 -10.18
CA GLU A 283 -10.82 -5.14 -11.26
C GLU A 283 -11.31 -3.69 -11.13
N ALA A 284 -12.61 -3.49 -10.85
CA ALA A 284 -13.18 -2.17 -10.64
C ALA A 284 -12.52 -1.45 -9.44
N GLU A 285 -12.27 -2.16 -8.33
CA GLU A 285 -11.60 -1.63 -7.13
C GLU A 285 -10.12 -1.31 -7.35
N LEU A 286 -9.42 -2.07 -8.20
CA LEU A 286 -8.05 -1.76 -8.59
C LEU A 286 -7.98 -0.47 -9.43
N LYS A 287 -8.96 -0.26 -10.30
CA LYS A 287 -9.04 0.94 -11.16
C LYS A 287 -9.57 2.17 -10.42
N TYR A 288 -10.51 1.96 -9.50
CA TYR A 288 -11.12 2.99 -8.66
C TYR A 288 -10.97 2.61 -7.18
N PRO A 289 -9.78 2.81 -6.59
CA PRO A 289 -9.55 2.48 -5.19
C PRO A 289 -10.47 3.28 -4.28
N GLN A 290 -11.25 2.58 -3.46
CA GLN A 290 -12.10 3.22 -2.46
C GLN A 290 -11.24 3.83 -1.36
N ARG A 291 -11.63 5.03 -0.91
CA ARG A 291 -11.01 5.63 0.27
C ARG A 291 -11.54 4.92 1.51
N ILE A 292 -10.63 4.26 2.22
CA ILE A 292 -10.93 3.57 3.46
C ILE A 292 -11.26 4.56 4.59
N HIS A 293 -11.85 4.05 5.67
CA HIS A 293 -12.16 4.83 6.86
C HIS A 293 -10.90 5.50 7.41
N ARG A 294 -11.05 6.69 7.98
CA ARG A 294 -9.93 7.43 8.56
C ARG A 294 -9.31 6.65 9.71
N LEU A 295 -7.98 6.64 9.77
CA LEU A 295 -7.25 6.14 10.91
C LEU A 295 -7.49 7.12 12.08
N ASN A 296 -8.41 6.84 12.99
CA ASN A 296 -8.69 7.72 14.13
C ASN A 296 -7.89 7.25 15.35
N ILE A 297 -6.67 7.79 15.52
CA ILE A 297 -5.75 7.41 16.60
C ILE A 297 -5.69 8.47 17.71
N PHE A 298 -5.98 9.73 17.40
CA PHE A 298 -6.00 10.79 18.40
C PHE A 298 -7.43 11.03 18.93
N PRO A 299 -7.57 11.46 20.20
CA PRO A 299 -8.88 11.84 20.73
C PRO A 299 -9.41 13.09 20.02
N PRO A 300 -10.74 13.24 19.87
CA PRO A 300 -11.35 14.40 19.19
C PRO A 300 -10.88 15.74 19.72
N SER A 301 -10.50 15.81 21.01
CA SER A 301 -9.97 17.02 21.66
C SER A 301 -8.68 17.58 21.09
N LYS A 302 -7.94 16.81 20.28
CA LYS A 302 -6.76 17.31 19.56
C LYS A 302 -7.12 18.03 18.26
N THR A 303 -8.38 17.94 17.84
CA THR A 303 -8.93 18.56 16.63
C THR A 303 -10.25 19.28 16.90
N GLU A 304 -10.56 19.61 18.15
CA GLU A 304 -11.84 20.25 18.54
C GLU A 304 -12.06 21.62 17.87
N ASP A 305 -10.98 22.35 17.60
CA ASP A 305 -11.03 23.67 16.93
C ASP A 305 -11.26 23.59 15.41
N LEU A 306 -11.23 22.38 14.81
CA LEU A 306 -11.35 22.17 13.36
C LEU A 306 -12.78 21.81 12.98
N GLN A 307 -13.38 22.54 12.03
CA GLN A 307 -14.65 22.12 11.46
C GLN A 307 -14.49 20.77 10.74
N PRO A 308 -15.54 19.92 10.71
CA PRO A 308 -15.51 18.64 10.02
C PRO A 308 -15.05 18.73 8.55
N ILE A 309 -15.41 19.81 7.86
CA ILE A 309 -15.03 20.02 6.47
C ILE A 309 -13.59 20.53 6.29
N ASP A 310 -13.11 21.40 7.20
CA ASP A 310 -11.72 21.87 7.17
C ASP A 310 -10.76 20.70 7.37
N ARG A 311 -11.13 19.75 8.24
CA ARG A 311 -10.40 18.49 8.38
C ARG A 311 -10.31 17.72 7.06
N PHE A 312 -11.41 17.58 6.32
CA PHE A 312 -11.42 16.89 5.02
C PHE A 312 -10.49 17.58 4.01
N VAL A 313 -10.59 18.90 3.87
CA VAL A 313 -9.74 19.69 2.96
C VAL A 313 -8.26 19.59 3.34
N MET A 314 -7.95 19.59 4.63
CA MET A 314 -6.58 19.43 5.10
C MET A 314 -6.01 18.06 4.77
N GLU A 315 -6.79 17.00 4.97
CA GLU A 315 -6.39 15.66 4.52
C GLU A 315 -6.13 15.65 3.01
N GLU A 316 -6.98 16.27 2.19
CA GLU A 316 -6.77 16.40 0.75
C GLU A 316 -5.44 17.06 0.40
N TYR A 317 -5.11 18.19 1.02
CA TYR A 317 -3.83 18.87 0.78
C TYR A 317 -2.63 18.02 1.20
N LEU A 318 -2.71 17.34 2.34
CA LEU A 318 -1.63 16.48 2.82
C LEU A 318 -1.43 15.27 1.89
N LEU A 319 -2.51 14.64 1.44
CA LEU A 319 -2.47 13.53 0.49
C LEU A 319 -1.91 13.97 -0.86
N ASP A 320 -2.31 15.13 -1.36
CA ASP A 320 -1.81 15.71 -2.60
C ASP A 320 -0.31 16.00 -2.52
N VAL A 321 0.15 16.59 -1.41
CA VAL A 321 1.58 16.84 -1.21
C VAL A 321 2.36 15.53 -1.11
N LEU A 322 1.84 14.51 -0.43
CA LEU A 322 2.46 13.19 -0.39
C LEU A 322 2.54 12.55 -1.79
N LEU A 323 1.49 12.71 -2.60
CA LEU A 323 1.39 12.18 -3.95
C LEU A 323 2.41 12.81 -4.89
N PHE A 324 2.45 14.14 -5.01
CA PHE A 324 3.31 14.80 -6.00
C PHE A 324 4.78 14.87 -5.58
N PHE A 325 5.07 14.88 -4.28
CA PHE A 325 6.46 14.97 -3.78
C PHE A 325 7.03 13.63 -3.31
N ASN A 326 6.45 12.50 -3.77
CA ASN A 326 6.93 11.16 -3.41
C ASN A 326 8.39 10.88 -3.80
N GLY A 327 8.91 11.58 -4.82
CA GLY A 327 10.31 11.53 -5.22
C GLY A 327 11.23 12.52 -4.48
N CYS A 328 10.69 13.47 -3.72
CA CYS A 328 11.42 14.60 -3.15
C CYS A 328 10.99 14.88 -1.70
N ARG A 329 11.43 14.02 -0.77
CA ARG A 329 10.98 14.01 0.64
C ARG A 329 11.16 15.32 1.42
N LYS A 330 12.19 16.12 1.11
CA LYS A 330 12.47 17.37 1.83
C LYS A 330 11.46 18.45 1.44
N GLU A 331 11.19 18.54 0.15
CA GLU A 331 10.19 19.42 -0.44
C GLU A 331 8.80 18.99 0.01
N CYS A 332 8.52 17.68 0.07
CA CYS A 332 7.30 17.14 0.68
C CYS A 332 7.12 17.68 2.10
N ALA A 333 8.10 17.48 2.99
CA ALA A 333 8.04 17.97 4.37
C ALA A 333 7.89 19.51 4.44
N SER A 334 8.61 20.25 3.59
CA SER A 334 8.51 21.71 3.53
C SER A 334 7.11 22.19 3.16
N PHE A 335 6.48 21.58 2.15
CA PHE A 335 5.12 21.93 1.73
C PHE A 335 4.07 21.48 2.75
N MET A 336 4.24 20.32 3.38
CA MET A 336 3.34 19.87 4.45
C MET A 336 3.34 20.84 5.63
N VAL A 337 4.48 21.41 6.00
CA VAL A 337 4.59 22.44 7.06
C VAL A 337 4.07 23.81 6.62
N GLY A 338 4.13 24.10 5.31
CA GLY A 338 3.80 25.40 4.74
C GLY A 338 2.40 25.52 4.13
N LEU A 339 1.44 24.66 4.52
CA LEU A 339 0.10 24.72 3.95
C LEU A 339 -0.62 26.04 4.33
N PRO A 340 -1.40 26.64 3.43
CA PRO A 340 -1.96 27.98 3.60
C PRO A 340 -3.23 27.97 4.47
N VAL A 341 -3.13 27.56 5.74
CA VAL A 341 -4.26 27.49 6.67
C VAL A 341 -4.03 28.25 7.97
N PRO A 342 -5.10 28.78 8.61
CA PRO A 342 -4.98 29.66 9.77
C PRO A 342 -4.80 28.93 11.10
N PHE A 343 -4.95 27.60 11.13
CA PHE A 343 -4.95 26.77 12.33
C PHE A 343 -3.79 25.77 12.35
N ARG A 344 -3.55 25.15 13.49
CA ARG A 344 -2.56 24.08 13.68
C ARG A 344 -3.11 22.72 13.27
N TYR A 345 -2.27 21.85 12.72
CA TYR A 345 -2.71 20.59 12.10
C TYR A 345 -1.68 19.46 12.23
N GLU A 346 -0.74 19.54 13.17
CA GLU A 346 0.33 18.54 13.34
C GLU A 346 -0.21 17.14 13.68
N TYR A 347 -1.29 17.05 14.48
CA TYR A 347 -1.97 15.78 14.77
C TYR A 347 -2.60 15.17 13.52
N LEU A 348 -3.33 15.98 12.75
CA LEU A 348 -3.94 15.54 11.49
C LEU A 348 -2.89 15.13 10.45
N MET A 349 -1.76 15.85 10.42
CA MET A 349 -0.61 15.53 9.58
C MET A 349 -0.04 14.15 9.91
N ALA A 350 0.25 13.88 11.19
CA ALA A 350 0.75 12.58 11.61
C ALA A 350 -0.27 11.47 11.31
N GLU A 351 -1.54 11.69 11.65
CA GLU A 351 -2.63 10.74 11.42
C GLU A 351 -2.80 10.40 9.94
N THR A 352 -2.71 11.40 9.05
CA THR A 352 -2.76 11.20 7.61
C THR A 352 -1.57 10.38 7.12
N ILE A 353 -0.34 10.67 7.57
CA ILE A 353 0.85 9.90 7.17
C ILE A 353 0.74 8.44 7.65
N PHE A 354 0.31 8.21 8.90
CA PHE A 354 0.11 6.85 9.41
C PHE A 354 -1.02 6.13 8.68
N SER A 355 -2.10 6.82 8.31
CA SER A 355 -3.18 6.24 7.49
C SER A 355 -2.65 5.72 6.16
N GLN A 356 -1.73 6.44 5.52
CA GLN A 356 -1.12 6.03 4.25
C GLN A 356 -0.13 4.88 4.45
N LEU A 357 0.72 4.96 5.48
CA LEU A 357 1.68 3.93 5.83
C LEU A 357 1.01 2.58 6.15
N LEU A 358 -0.13 2.62 6.84
CA LEU A 358 -0.87 1.44 7.27
C LEU A 358 -1.96 1.02 6.27
N MET A 359 -2.17 1.77 5.19
CA MET A 359 -3.29 1.60 4.26
C MET A 359 -3.40 0.18 3.70
N LEU A 360 -4.58 -0.40 3.77
CA LEU A 360 -4.89 -1.71 3.22
C LEU A 360 -5.55 -1.54 1.84
N PRO A 361 -5.28 -2.40 0.84
CA PRO A 361 -4.44 -3.60 0.91
C PRO A 361 -2.94 -3.29 0.96
N GLN A 362 -2.51 -2.16 0.40
CA GLN A 362 -1.11 -1.74 0.37
C GLN A 362 -0.98 -0.21 0.42
N PRO A 363 0.13 0.33 0.94
CA PRO A 363 0.40 1.76 0.90
C PRO A 363 0.59 2.24 -0.54
N PRO A 364 0.15 3.46 -0.91
CA PRO A 364 0.34 4.00 -2.27
C PRO A 364 1.81 4.10 -2.69
N PHE A 365 2.72 4.32 -1.73
CA PHE A 365 4.16 4.38 -1.96
C PHE A 365 4.90 3.41 -1.04
N LYS A 366 6.17 3.14 -1.34
CA LYS A 366 6.99 2.25 -0.50
C LYS A 366 7.03 2.76 0.96
N PRO A 367 6.83 1.89 1.98
CA PRO A 367 6.79 2.30 3.39
C PRO A 367 7.94 3.20 3.85
N ILE A 368 9.14 2.98 3.30
CA ILE A 368 10.35 3.77 3.57
C ILE A 368 10.16 5.27 3.30
N TYR A 369 9.33 5.64 2.31
CA TYR A 369 9.02 7.02 1.98
C TYR A 369 8.40 7.74 3.18
N TYR A 370 7.37 7.15 3.79
CA TYR A 370 6.69 7.73 4.94
C TYR A 370 7.62 7.83 6.16
N THR A 371 8.50 6.83 6.38
CA THR A 371 9.53 6.92 7.44
C THR A 371 10.40 8.16 7.25
N LEU A 372 10.89 8.39 6.03
CA LEU A 372 11.77 9.51 5.72
C LEU A 372 11.06 10.86 5.80
N VAL A 373 9.79 10.94 5.38
CA VAL A 373 8.95 12.14 5.53
C VAL A 373 8.74 12.47 7.01
N ILE A 374 8.41 11.48 7.86
CA ILE A 374 8.27 11.68 9.30
C ILE A 374 9.58 12.20 9.92
N ILE A 375 10.73 11.64 9.53
CA ILE A 375 12.04 12.10 10.00
C ILE A 375 12.30 13.56 9.61
N ASP A 376 12.00 13.95 8.36
CA ASP A 376 12.19 15.33 7.91
C ASP A 376 11.20 16.30 8.58
N LEU A 377 9.97 15.86 8.86
CA LEU A 377 9.00 16.65 9.63
C LEU A 377 9.42 16.83 11.08
N CYS A 378 10.00 15.81 11.73
CA CYS A 378 10.60 15.96 13.06
C CYS A 378 11.73 17.01 13.07
N LYS A 379 12.48 17.14 11.98
CA LYS A 379 13.52 18.18 11.83
C LYS A 379 12.94 19.55 11.53
N ALA A 380 11.88 19.62 10.74
CA ALA A 380 11.20 20.87 10.39
C ALA A 380 10.40 21.45 11.57
N LEU A 381 9.87 20.60 12.45
CA LEU A 381 9.02 20.96 13.60
C LEU A 381 9.52 20.31 14.90
N PRO A 382 10.75 20.59 15.36
CA PRO A 382 11.39 19.86 16.47
C PRO A 382 10.69 20.03 17.82
N GLY A 383 9.99 21.15 18.04
CA GLY A 383 9.28 21.41 19.30
C GLY A 383 7.85 20.86 19.36
N ALA A 384 7.33 20.27 18.28
CA ALA A 384 5.93 19.84 18.21
C ALA A 384 5.78 18.44 17.64
N PHE A 385 6.30 18.19 16.44
CA PHE A 385 6.00 16.97 15.70
C PHE A 385 6.53 15.67 16.35
N PRO A 386 7.74 15.63 16.96
CA PRO A 386 8.20 14.43 17.67
C PRO A 386 7.23 13.95 18.77
N ALA A 387 6.64 14.87 19.54
CA ALA A 387 5.67 14.54 20.58
C ALA A 387 4.37 13.96 19.99
N VAL A 388 3.93 14.49 18.84
CA VAL A 388 2.75 13.98 18.12
C VAL A 388 3.01 12.57 17.59
N VAL A 389 4.18 12.31 17.00
CA VAL A 389 4.57 10.97 16.52
C VAL A 389 4.61 9.99 17.69
N ALA A 390 5.22 10.36 18.81
CA ALA A 390 5.23 9.51 20.01
C ALA A 390 3.81 9.25 20.55
N GLY A 391 2.91 10.24 20.47
CA GLY A 391 1.49 10.07 20.78
C GLY A 391 0.78 9.08 19.86
N ALA A 392 1.06 9.13 18.55
CA ALA A 392 0.50 8.19 17.57
C ALA A 392 0.94 6.75 17.86
N VAL A 393 2.22 6.54 18.18
CA VAL A 393 2.74 5.20 18.53
C VAL A 393 2.07 4.67 19.78
N ARG A 394 1.90 5.48 20.82
CA ARG A 394 1.18 5.08 22.04
C ARG A 394 -0.26 4.67 21.75
N ALA A 395 -0.99 5.47 20.98
CA ALA A 395 -2.37 5.16 20.61
C ALA A 395 -2.51 3.86 19.80
N LEU A 396 -1.58 3.62 18.86
CA LEU A 396 -1.54 2.38 18.08
C LEU A 396 -1.15 1.18 18.94
N PHE A 397 -0.21 1.35 19.86
CA PHE A 397 0.24 0.29 20.77
C PHE A 397 -0.83 -0.12 21.79
N GLU A 398 -1.61 0.83 22.30
CA GLU A 398 -2.77 0.56 23.17
C GLU A 398 -3.82 -0.32 22.47
N LYS A 399 -4.02 -0.12 21.16
CA LYS A 399 -5.00 -0.86 20.33
C LYS A 399 -4.37 -1.97 19.49
N ILE A 400 -3.14 -2.39 19.80
CA ILE A 400 -2.40 -3.33 18.95
C ILE A 400 -3.08 -4.70 18.85
N ALA A 401 -3.85 -5.10 19.86
CA ALA A 401 -4.59 -6.36 19.87
C ALA A 401 -5.72 -6.41 18.82
N ASP A 402 -6.21 -5.25 18.38
CA ASP A 402 -7.27 -5.11 17.38
C ASP A 402 -6.73 -4.64 16.03
N LEU A 403 -5.53 -4.07 15.99
CA LEU A 403 -4.89 -3.64 14.74
C LEU A 403 -4.78 -4.82 13.76
N ASP A 404 -5.05 -4.63 12.47
CA ASP A 404 -4.91 -5.66 11.44
C ASP A 404 -3.47 -6.20 11.39
N MET A 405 -3.30 -7.50 11.11
CA MET A 405 -2.00 -8.18 11.17
C MET A 405 -0.95 -7.58 10.23
N GLU A 406 -1.37 -7.12 9.05
CA GLU A 406 -0.49 -6.44 8.10
C GLU A 406 -0.11 -5.04 8.61
N CYS A 407 -1.05 -4.32 9.22
CA CYS A 407 -0.79 -3.03 9.86
C CYS A 407 0.18 -3.19 11.05
N ARG A 408 0.04 -4.22 11.90
CA ARG A 408 0.99 -4.54 12.98
C ARG A 408 2.39 -4.75 12.43
N THR A 409 2.53 -5.57 11.39
CA THR A 409 3.81 -5.87 10.76
C THR A 409 4.47 -4.60 10.22
N ARG A 410 3.71 -3.74 9.53
CA ARG A 410 4.21 -2.45 9.03
C ARG A 410 4.59 -1.49 10.16
N LEU A 411 3.84 -1.48 11.25
CA LEU A 411 4.14 -0.65 12.42
C LEU A 411 5.45 -1.08 13.10
N ILE A 412 5.67 -2.39 13.28
CA ILE A 412 6.94 -2.95 13.81
C ILE A 412 8.11 -2.49 12.93
N LEU A 413 8.03 -2.73 11.62
CA LEU A 413 9.10 -2.38 10.67
C LEU A 413 9.37 -0.88 10.62
N TRP A 414 8.32 -0.06 10.61
CA TRP A 414 8.46 1.39 10.62
C TRP A 414 9.06 1.87 11.95
N PHE A 415 8.58 1.38 13.09
CA PHE A 415 8.98 1.88 14.40
C PHE A 415 10.44 1.53 14.71
N SER A 416 10.87 0.29 14.45
CA SER A 416 12.27 -0.11 14.62
C SER A 416 13.21 0.71 13.73
N HIS A 417 12.80 1.00 12.48
CA HIS A 417 13.60 1.84 11.58
C HIS A 417 13.57 3.31 11.99
N HIS A 418 12.46 3.81 12.52
CA HIS A 418 12.38 5.15 13.07
C HIS A 418 13.34 5.31 14.24
N LEU A 419 13.30 4.42 15.23
CA LEU A 419 14.16 4.44 16.41
C LEU A 419 15.65 4.35 16.04
N SER A 420 16.03 3.56 15.04
CA SER A 420 17.43 3.49 14.58
C SER A 420 17.98 4.81 14.05
N ASN A 421 17.11 5.72 13.57
CA ASN A 421 17.47 7.07 13.16
C ASN A 421 17.53 8.08 14.32
N PHE A 422 17.02 7.71 15.50
CA PHE A 422 17.02 8.52 16.73
C PHE A 422 17.76 7.81 17.88
N GLN A 423 18.86 7.14 17.55
CA GLN A 423 19.78 6.50 18.52
C GLN A 423 19.13 5.43 19.40
N PHE A 424 18.04 4.82 18.94
CA PHE A 424 17.26 3.79 19.67
C PHE A 424 16.62 4.32 20.96
N ILE A 425 16.36 5.63 21.05
CA ILE A 425 15.80 6.25 22.26
C ILE A 425 14.27 6.13 22.27
N TRP A 426 13.74 5.46 23.29
CA TRP A 426 12.32 5.39 23.61
C TRP A 426 12.15 5.28 25.13
N PRO A 427 11.10 5.85 25.75
CA PRO A 427 10.79 5.66 27.17
C PRO A 427 10.25 4.25 27.45
N TRP A 428 11.13 3.25 27.36
CA TRP A 428 10.79 1.83 27.52
C TRP A 428 10.17 1.48 28.88
N GLU A 429 10.42 2.28 29.92
CA GLU A 429 9.80 2.13 31.23
C GLU A 429 8.26 2.23 31.17
N GLU A 430 7.72 2.96 30.21
CA GLU A 430 6.26 3.06 29.98
C GLU A 430 5.65 1.72 29.55
N TRP A 431 6.45 0.83 28.94
CA TRP A 431 6.02 -0.45 28.41
C TRP A 431 6.55 -1.65 29.19
N ALA A 432 7.27 -1.45 30.29
CA ALA A 432 7.82 -2.54 31.10
C ALA A 432 6.75 -3.54 31.60
N TYR A 433 5.50 -3.09 31.76
CA TYR A 433 4.36 -3.92 32.18
C TYR A 433 4.03 -5.06 31.21
N VAL A 434 4.52 -5.04 29.95
CA VAL A 434 4.25 -6.14 29.01
C VAL A 434 4.83 -7.48 29.47
N LEU A 435 5.81 -7.47 30.37
CA LEU A 435 6.38 -8.68 30.96
C LEU A 435 5.39 -9.42 31.87
N ASP A 436 4.45 -8.67 32.46
CA ASP A 436 3.37 -9.22 33.28
C ASP A 436 2.25 -9.84 32.41
N LEU A 437 2.28 -9.60 31.09
CA LEU A 437 1.35 -10.20 30.14
C LEU A 437 1.82 -11.59 29.70
N PRO A 438 0.90 -12.49 29.31
CA PRO A 438 1.26 -13.77 28.70
C PRO A 438 2.20 -13.60 27.51
N LYS A 439 3.09 -14.58 27.27
CA LYS A 439 4.08 -14.55 26.16
C LYS A 439 3.45 -14.31 24.78
N TRP A 440 2.17 -14.65 24.62
CA TRP A 440 1.40 -14.52 23.39
C TRP A 440 0.63 -13.20 23.25
N ALA A 441 0.63 -12.34 24.28
CA ALA A 441 -0.09 -11.08 24.23
C ALA A 441 0.46 -10.17 23.12
N PRO A 442 -0.39 -9.60 22.25
CA PRO A 442 0.05 -8.78 21.11
C PRO A 442 1.00 -7.62 21.48
N GLN A 443 0.81 -6.99 22.64
CA GLN A 443 1.70 -5.93 23.13
C GLN A 443 3.11 -6.45 23.46
N ARG A 444 3.20 -7.61 24.12
CA ARG A 444 4.48 -8.24 24.45
C ARG A 444 5.21 -8.69 23.19
N VAL A 445 4.49 -9.34 22.26
CA VAL A 445 5.03 -9.76 20.96
C VAL A 445 5.48 -8.55 20.14
N PHE A 446 4.73 -7.45 20.13
CA PHE A 446 5.14 -6.22 19.45
C PHE A 446 6.48 -5.70 19.97
N VAL A 447 6.66 -5.61 21.30
CA VAL A 447 7.94 -5.16 21.89
C VAL A 447 9.08 -6.11 21.54
N GLN A 448 8.87 -7.42 21.66
CA GLN A 448 9.85 -8.45 21.30
C GLN A 448 10.30 -8.31 19.83
N GLU A 449 9.35 -8.18 18.90
CA GLU A 449 9.64 -8.06 17.48
C GLU A 449 10.33 -6.73 17.14
N VAL A 450 9.95 -5.61 17.79
CA VAL A 450 10.65 -4.33 17.61
C VAL A 450 12.11 -4.44 18.05
N LEU A 451 12.37 -5.00 19.24
CA LEU A 451 13.72 -5.19 19.75
C LEU A 451 14.53 -6.14 18.84
N GLU A 452 13.91 -7.20 18.32
CA GLU A 452 14.55 -8.08 17.34
C GLU A 452 14.97 -7.30 16.08
N ARG A 453 14.09 -6.45 15.53
CA ARG A 453 14.42 -5.63 14.35
C ARG A 453 15.47 -4.57 14.65
N GLU A 454 15.47 -3.97 15.84
CA GLU A 454 16.51 -3.02 16.25
C GLU A 454 17.89 -3.70 16.32
N VAL A 455 17.97 -4.94 16.81
CA VAL A 455 19.23 -5.70 16.82
C VAL A 455 19.72 -5.96 15.40
N ARG A 456 18.81 -6.28 14.45
CA ARG A 456 19.16 -6.44 13.02
C ARG A 456 19.65 -5.14 12.37
N LEU A 457 19.19 -3.98 12.85
CA LEU A 457 19.60 -2.65 12.40
C LEU A 457 20.85 -2.12 13.12
N SER A 458 21.35 -2.86 14.11
CA SER A 458 22.44 -2.46 14.99
C SER A 458 23.25 -3.70 15.43
N TYR A 459 23.64 -3.76 16.70
CA TYR A 459 24.20 -4.93 17.35
C TYR A 459 23.60 -5.09 18.75
N TRP A 460 23.61 -6.32 19.25
CA TRP A 460 22.91 -6.72 20.48
C TRP A 460 23.23 -5.81 21.68
N ASP A 461 24.51 -5.55 21.94
CA ASP A 461 24.92 -4.73 23.10
C ASP A 461 24.41 -3.28 23.01
N LYS A 462 24.24 -2.72 21.80
CA LYS A 462 23.69 -1.37 21.63
C LYS A 462 22.20 -1.29 21.95
N VAL A 463 21.44 -2.31 21.58
CA VAL A 463 19.99 -2.37 21.85
C VAL A 463 19.73 -2.76 23.31
N LYS A 464 20.57 -3.61 23.90
CA LYS A 464 20.56 -3.79 25.36
C LYS A 464 20.75 -2.45 26.09
N GLN A 465 21.67 -1.61 25.63
CA GLN A 465 21.89 -0.30 26.22
C GLN A 465 20.65 0.61 26.13
N SER A 466 19.86 0.54 25.05
CA SER A 466 18.69 1.41 24.89
C SER A 466 17.55 1.09 25.87
N VAL A 467 17.49 -0.13 26.41
CA VAL A 467 16.48 -0.58 27.38
C VAL A 467 16.97 -0.58 28.83
N GLU A 468 18.12 0.02 29.14
CA GLU A 468 18.69 0.04 30.52
C GLU A 468 17.75 0.67 31.56
N ASN A 469 16.91 1.63 31.15
CA ASN A 469 15.85 2.24 31.96
C ASN A 469 14.70 1.28 32.31
N ALA A 470 14.61 0.13 31.63
CA ALA A 470 13.60 -0.90 31.81
C ALA A 470 14.24 -2.30 31.74
N ALA A 471 15.21 -2.57 32.64
CA ALA A 471 16.09 -3.73 32.58
C ALA A 471 15.39 -5.10 32.43
N GLY A 472 14.15 -5.27 32.91
CA GLY A 472 13.39 -6.50 32.70
C GLY A 472 13.12 -6.82 31.22
N LEU A 473 13.07 -5.80 30.34
CA LEU A 473 12.87 -6.00 28.90
C LEU A 473 14.07 -6.66 28.21
N GLU A 474 15.22 -6.79 28.88
CA GLU A 474 16.35 -7.58 28.40
C GLU A 474 15.92 -9.03 28.08
N GLU A 475 14.93 -9.57 28.80
CA GLU A 475 14.38 -10.92 28.54
C GLU A 475 13.68 -11.06 27.18
N LEU A 476 13.24 -9.94 26.58
CA LEU A 476 12.59 -9.93 25.26
C LEU A 476 13.58 -9.70 24.12
N LEU A 477 14.86 -9.46 24.40
CA LEU A 477 15.87 -9.36 23.35
C LEU A 477 16.04 -10.71 22.65
N PRO A 478 16.36 -10.73 21.34
CA PRO A 478 16.72 -11.97 20.68
C PRO A 478 17.94 -12.59 21.38
N PRO A 479 18.04 -13.94 21.42
CA PRO A 479 19.17 -14.61 22.04
C PRO A 479 20.51 -14.10 21.52
N LYS A 480 21.45 -13.80 22.42
CA LYS A 480 22.82 -13.43 22.04
C LYS A 480 23.52 -14.66 21.48
N GLY A 481 23.56 -14.82 20.16
CA GLY A 481 24.07 -16.05 19.57
C GLY A 481 24.61 -15.92 18.14
N GLY A 482 25.67 -16.68 17.89
CA GLY A 482 26.24 -16.94 16.56
C GLY A 482 25.74 -18.28 15.99
N PRO A 483 26.51 -18.94 15.11
CA PRO A 483 26.13 -20.25 14.59
C PRO A 483 26.05 -21.31 15.70
N ASN A 484 24.98 -22.10 15.70
CA ASN A 484 24.80 -23.24 16.61
C ASN A 484 25.23 -24.53 15.91
N LEU A 485 26.51 -24.88 16.06
CA LEU A 485 27.05 -26.11 15.48
C LEU A 485 26.69 -27.32 16.37
N THR A 486 25.75 -28.15 15.94
CA THR A 486 25.22 -29.28 16.73
C THR A 486 25.87 -30.63 16.41
N LEU A 487 27.10 -30.64 15.90
CA LEU A 487 27.82 -31.87 15.56
C LEU A 487 28.23 -32.62 16.85
N GLY A 488 27.76 -33.86 17.01
CA GLY A 488 28.15 -34.74 18.12
C GLY A 488 27.41 -34.57 19.47
N ALA A 489 26.22 -33.94 19.51
CA ALA A 489 25.50 -33.65 20.75
C ALA A 489 25.00 -34.88 21.56
N ASP A 490 24.94 -36.07 20.95
CA ASP A 490 24.28 -37.27 21.53
C ASP A 490 25.25 -38.39 22.00
N GLY A 491 26.54 -38.10 22.20
CA GLY A 491 27.52 -39.10 22.69
C GLY A 491 28.11 -40.03 21.62
N THR A 492 27.77 -39.82 20.34
CA THR A 492 28.39 -40.41 19.12
C THR A 492 29.60 -39.59 18.62
N GLU A 493 30.34 -38.97 19.53
CA GLU A 493 31.20 -37.79 19.33
C GLU A 493 32.33 -37.88 18.28
N ASN A 494 32.70 -39.06 17.76
CA ASN A 494 33.89 -39.16 16.90
C ASN A 494 33.62 -39.12 15.40
N ASN A 495 32.48 -39.61 14.88
CA ASN A 495 32.37 -39.77 13.42
C ASN A 495 31.92 -38.49 12.68
N GLU A 496 30.88 -37.81 13.18
CA GLU A 496 30.35 -36.59 12.53
C GLU A 496 31.39 -35.46 12.50
N ASN A 497 32.16 -35.30 13.58
CA ASN A 497 33.22 -34.30 13.68
C ASN A 497 34.39 -34.61 12.73
N VAL A 498 34.73 -35.88 12.54
CA VAL A 498 35.74 -36.32 11.57
C VAL A 498 35.27 -36.02 10.14
N LEU A 499 34.03 -36.42 9.79
CA LEU A 499 33.44 -36.16 8.48
C LEU A 499 33.32 -34.65 8.19
N SER A 500 32.95 -33.84 9.18
CA SER A 500 32.95 -32.38 9.07
C SER A 500 34.36 -31.83 8.84
N GLY A 501 35.36 -32.36 9.54
CA GLY A 501 36.76 -32.00 9.34
C GLY A 501 37.27 -32.33 7.93
N GLU A 502 36.93 -33.52 7.41
CA GLU A 502 37.24 -33.95 6.05
C GLU A 502 36.61 -33.00 5.01
N LEU A 503 35.30 -32.75 5.13
CA LEU A 503 34.59 -31.84 4.23
C LEU A 503 35.16 -30.41 4.29
N ASN A 504 35.49 -29.92 5.48
CA ASN A 504 36.12 -28.61 5.65
C ASN A 504 37.48 -28.55 4.97
N ASN A 505 38.29 -29.61 5.05
CA ASN A 505 39.57 -29.69 4.35
C ASN A 505 39.40 -29.74 2.84
N MET A 506 38.41 -30.47 2.32
CA MET A 506 38.07 -30.48 0.88
C MET A 506 37.67 -29.07 0.39
N VAL A 507 36.82 -28.36 1.15
CA VAL A 507 36.40 -27.00 0.81
C VAL A 507 37.57 -26.00 0.88
N LYS A 508 38.40 -26.07 1.92
CA LYS A 508 39.63 -25.25 2.02
C LYS A 508 40.62 -25.54 0.89
N GLY A 509 40.73 -26.80 0.50
CA GLY A 509 41.50 -27.27 -0.66
C GLY A 509 40.88 -26.89 -2.01
N LYS A 510 39.70 -26.23 -2.01
CA LYS A 510 38.93 -25.88 -3.22
C LYS A 510 38.60 -27.10 -4.09
N ALA A 511 38.34 -28.23 -3.46
CA ALA A 511 37.92 -29.44 -4.15
C ALA A 511 36.70 -29.15 -5.06
N PRO A 512 36.68 -29.69 -6.29
CA PRO A 512 35.54 -29.52 -7.20
C PRO A 512 34.30 -30.22 -6.63
N VAL A 513 33.12 -29.64 -6.88
CA VAL A 513 31.83 -30.15 -6.37
C VAL A 513 31.62 -31.64 -6.65
N ARG A 514 31.99 -32.12 -7.84
CA ARG A 514 31.87 -33.54 -8.22
C ARG A 514 32.62 -34.50 -7.29
N GLU A 515 33.77 -34.07 -6.77
CA GLU A 515 34.60 -34.86 -5.87
C GLU A 515 33.97 -34.95 -4.48
N ILE A 516 33.41 -33.83 -4.00
CA ILE A 516 32.64 -33.81 -2.75
C ILE A 516 31.39 -34.69 -2.88
N ILE A 517 30.67 -34.64 -4.00
CA ILE A 517 29.51 -35.50 -4.25
C ILE A 517 29.91 -36.99 -4.27
N SER A 518 30.99 -37.35 -4.96
CA SER A 518 31.51 -38.73 -4.99
C SER A 518 31.90 -39.22 -3.59
N TRP A 519 32.62 -38.40 -2.80
CA TRP A 519 32.94 -38.72 -1.41
C TRP A 519 31.67 -38.94 -0.57
N ILE A 520 30.64 -38.09 -0.72
CA ILE A 520 29.35 -38.26 -0.03
C ILE A 520 28.67 -39.57 -0.43
N ASP A 521 28.52 -39.83 -1.73
CA ASP A 521 27.79 -40.99 -2.27
C ASP A 521 28.50 -42.32 -1.97
N GLU A 522 29.84 -42.33 -1.95
CA GLU A 522 30.64 -43.54 -1.79
C GLU A 522 31.02 -43.83 -0.33
N SER A 523 31.22 -42.80 0.51
CA SER A 523 31.82 -42.97 1.84
C SER A 523 30.95 -42.48 2.99
N VAL A 524 30.13 -41.43 2.80
CA VAL A 524 29.38 -40.82 3.90
C VAL A 524 27.97 -41.40 4.00
N LEU A 525 27.21 -41.31 2.91
CA LEU A 525 25.81 -41.68 2.86
C LEU A 525 25.58 -43.17 3.15
N PRO A 526 26.35 -44.13 2.58
CA PRO A 526 26.14 -45.56 2.83
C PRO A 526 26.41 -45.97 4.28
N ASN A 527 27.34 -45.28 4.95
CA ASN A 527 27.84 -45.67 6.28
C ASN A 527 27.08 -44.98 7.44
N ASN A 528 26.45 -43.84 7.19
CA ASN A 528 25.85 -43.01 8.25
C ASN A 528 24.35 -42.73 8.05
N GLY A 529 23.81 -43.03 6.86
CA GLY A 529 22.44 -42.70 6.51
C GLY A 529 22.23 -41.23 6.16
N LEU A 530 21.04 -40.90 5.67
CA LEU A 530 20.72 -39.58 5.10
C LEU A 530 20.73 -38.46 6.14
N GLU A 531 20.15 -38.68 7.31
CA GLU A 531 19.99 -37.64 8.33
C GLU A 531 21.34 -37.13 8.84
N VAL A 532 22.24 -38.05 9.22
CA VAL A 532 23.60 -37.72 9.66
C VAL A 532 24.40 -37.06 8.52
N THR A 533 24.30 -37.59 7.31
CA THR A 533 24.98 -37.02 6.13
C THR A 533 24.52 -35.59 5.88
N LEU A 534 23.21 -35.34 5.90
CA LEU A 534 22.62 -34.03 5.67
C LEU A 534 23.03 -33.06 6.78
N ARG A 535 22.95 -33.46 8.05
CA ARG A 535 23.42 -32.67 9.18
C ARG A 535 24.89 -32.29 9.01
N VAL A 536 25.79 -33.25 8.80
CA VAL A 536 27.22 -33.00 8.62
C VAL A 536 27.48 -32.03 7.47
N VAL A 537 26.90 -32.28 6.29
CA VAL A 537 27.14 -31.45 5.09
C VAL A 537 26.59 -30.03 5.27
N VAL A 538 25.35 -29.89 5.72
CA VAL A 538 24.68 -28.60 5.89
C VAL A 538 25.37 -27.77 6.96
N GLN A 539 25.53 -28.32 8.16
CA GLN A 539 26.15 -27.63 9.29
C GLN A 539 27.59 -27.22 8.96
N THR A 540 28.37 -28.08 8.30
CA THR A 540 29.76 -27.76 7.92
C THR A 540 29.83 -26.64 6.89
N LEU A 541 29.03 -26.71 5.81
CA LEU A 541 29.05 -25.69 4.76
C LEU A 541 28.51 -24.35 5.28
N LEU A 542 27.45 -24.35 6.07
CA LEU A 542 26.95 -23.13 6.71
C LEU A 542 27.97 -22.55 7.70
N ASN A 543 28.69 -23.39 8.45
CA ASN A 543 29.76 -22.94 9.34
C ASN A 543 30.91 -22.28 8.59
N ILE A 544 31.32 -22.84 7.44
CA ILE A 544 32.32 -22.20 6.55
C ILE A 544 31.82 -20.83 6.06
N GLY A 545 30.52 -20.72 5.77
CA GLY A 545 29.86 -19.48 5.34
C GLY A 545 29.46 -18.52 6.46
N SER A 546 29.64 -18.86 7.74
CA SER A 546 28.99 -18.19 8.88
C SER A 546 29.51 -16.79 9.20
N LYS A 547 30.69 -16.43 8.68
CA LYS A 547 31.38 -15.17 9.02
C LYS A 547 30.62 -13.92 8.55
N SER A 548 29.96 -13.96 7.40
CA SER A 548 29.12 -12.87 6.90
C SER A 548 28.18 -13.34 5.79
N PHE A 549 27.18 -12.52 5.44
CA PHE A 549 26.27 -12.82 4.32
C PHE A 549 27.01 -13.12 3.01
N THR A 550 28.10 -12.41 2.72
CA THR A 550 28.91 -12.65 1.51
C THR A 550 29.61 -14.01 1.53
N HIS A 551 30.09 -14.46 2.71
CA HIS A 551 30.70 -15.79 2.84
C HIS A 551 29.64 -16.88 2.61
N LEU A 552 28.46 -16.72 3.20
CA LEU A 552 27.33 -17.63 2.96
C LEU A 552 26.99 -17.69 1.46
N ILE A 553 26.81 -16.54 0.80
CA ILE A 553 26.53 -16.47 -0.65
C ILE A 553 27.62 -17.19 -1.45
N THR A 554 28.90 -16.94 -1.14
CA THR A 554 30.03 -17.57 -1.84
C THR A 554 30.00 -19.10 -1.70
N VAL A 555 29.67 -19.61 -0.51
CA VAL A 555 29.53 -21.05 -0.27
C VAL A 555 28.33 -21.61 -1.04
N LEU A 556 27.18 -20.94 -1.03
CA LEU A 556 25.99 -21.39 -1.76
C LEU A 556 26.21 -21.40 -3.28
N GLU A 557 26.88 -20.40 -3.85
CA GLU A 557 27.18 -20.34 -5.28
C GLU A 557 28.15 -21.43 -5.72
N ARG A 558 29.19 -21.69 -4.91
CA ARG A 558 30.21 -22.68 -5.25
C ARG A 558 29.78 -24.11 -4.98
N TYR A 559 29.14 -24.35 -3.84
CA TYR A 559 28.86 -25.70 -3.32
C TYR A 559 27.36 -26.02 -3.21
N GLY A 560 26.46 -25.12 -3.61
CA GLY A 560 25.01 -25.35 -3.54
C GLY A 560 24.52 -26.56 -4.32
N GLN A 561 25.22 -26.94 -5.40
CA GLN A 561 24.96 -28.17 -6.15
C GLN A 561 25.08 -29.44 -5.28
N VAL A 562 25.89 -29.42 -4.21
CA VAL A 562 25.93 -30.51 -3.21
C VAL A 562 24.58 -30.64 -2.51
N PHE A 563 23.97 -29.52 -2.11
CA PHE A 563 22.63 -29.51 -1.53
C PHE A 563 21.57 -30.00 -2.52
N ALA A 564 21.63 -29.54 -3.77
CA ALA A 564 20.68 -29.96 -4.81
C ALA A 564 20.74 -31.47 -5.07
N LYS A 565 21.95 -32.06 -5.05
CA LYS A 565 22.16 -33.50 -5.22
C LYS A 565 21.66 -34.30 -4.01
N LEU A 566 21.90 -33.81 -2.79
CA LEU A 566 21.47 -34.47 -1.56
C LEU A 566 19.96 -34.35 -1.31
N CYS A 567 19.35 -33.25 -1.77
CA CYS A 567 17.95 -32.90 -1.55
C CYS A 567 17.17 -32.71 -2.86
N PRO A 568 17.05 -33.75 -3.71
CA PRO A 568 16.39 -33.64 -5.02
C PRO A 568 14.86 -33.46 -4.94
N ASP A 569 14.22 -33.86 -3.84
CA ASP A 569 12.77 -33.82 -3.64
C ASP A 569 12.37 -32.94 -2.45
N GLN A 570 11.06 -32.66 -2.36
CA GLN A 570 10.53 -31.73 -1.36
C GLN A 570 10.74 -32.21 0.08
N ASP A 571 10.67 -33.51 0.37
CA ASP A 571 10.82 -34.02 1.74
C ASP A 571 12.24 -33.75 2.26
N LYS A 572 13.24 -34.03 1.41
CA LYS A 572 14.63 -33.74 1.74
C LYS A 572 14.93 -32.24 1.77
N GLN A 573 14.27 -31.44 0.93
CA GLN A 573 14.38 -29.98 0.99
C GLN A 573 13.82 -29.43 2.32
N VAL A 574 12.73 -30.00 2.85
CA VAL A 574 12.22 -29.63 4.18
C VAL A 574 13.24 -29.97 5.27
N MET A 575 13.90 -31.13 5.20
CA MET A 575 14.99 -31.50 6.11
C MET A 575 16.17 -30.53 6.03
N LEU A 576 16.56 -30.12 4.82
CA LEU A 576 17.58 -29.08 4.60
C LEU A 576 17.20 -27.76 5.28
N ILE A 577 15.96 -27.30 5.11
CA ILE A 577 15.49 -26.05 5.71
C ILE A 577 15.45 -26.18 7.25
N ALA A 578 15.05 -27.32 7.79
CA ALA A 578 15.06 -27.60 9.22
C ALA A 578 16.48 -27.52 9.81
N GLU A 579 17.48 -28.11 9.15
CA GLU A 579 18.88 -28.00 9.58
C GLU A 579 19.43 -26.58 9.47
N VAL A 580 19.07 -25.82 8.43
CA VAL A 580 19.39 -24.37 8.35
C VAL A 580 18.79 -23.63 9.54
N GLY A 581 17.53 -23.93 9.89
CA GLY A 581 16.82 -23.33 11.00
C GLY A 581 17.39 -23.69 12.37
N SER A 582 17.89 -24.92 12.53
CA SER A 582 18.59 -25.41 13.73
C SER A 582 19.95 -24.71 13.88
N PHE A 583 20.75 -24.68 12.81
CA PHE A 583 22.06 -24.04 12.81
C PHE A 583 21.99 -22.54 13.15
N TRP A 584 20.96 -21.84 12.65
CA TRP A 584 20.73 -20.43 12.93
C TRP A 584 19.60 -20.16 13.93
N LYS A 585 19.34 -21.09 14.86
CA LYS A 585 18.23 -20.97 15.84
C LYS A 585 18.26 -19.66 16.64
N SER A 586 19.45 -19.15 16.95
CA SER A 586 19.65 -17.90 17.70
C SER A 586 19.76 -16.65 16.81
N ASN A 587 19.68 -16.80 15.48
CA ASN A 587 19.80 -15.72 14.51
C ASN A 587 18.72 -15.86 13.42
N THR A 588 17.56 -15.29 13.71
CA THR A 588 16.37 -15.28 12.84
C THR A 588 16.66 -14.63 11.48
N GLN A 589 17.45 -13.55 11.45
CA GLN A 589 17.85 -12.86 10.23
C GLN A 589 18.69 -13.77 9.30
N MET A 590 19.69 -14.45 9.85
CA MET A 590 20.52 -15.39 9.08
C MET A 590 19.69 -16.56 8.54
N THR A 591 18.73 -17.07 9.33
CA THR A 591 17.81 -18.12 8.87
C THR A 591 17.03 -17.62 7.65
N ALA A 592 16.36 -16.47 7.76
CA ALA A 592 15.54 -15.93 6.69
C ALA A 592 16.35 -15.64 5.41
N ILE A 593 17.56 -15.07 5.56
CA ILE A 593 18.46 -14.78 4.44
C ILE A 593 18.96 -16.08 3.79
N ALA A 594 19.36 -17.08 4.57
CA ALA A 594 19.85 -18.35 4.04
C ALA A 594 18.78 -19.05 3.20
N ILE A 595 17.55 -19.14 3.73
CA ILE A 595 16.42 -19.74 3.02
C ILE A 595 16.08 -18.92 1.75
N ASP A 596 16.03 -17.59 1.82
CA ASP A 596 15.76 -16.74 0.64
C ASP A 596 16.81 -16.92 -0.47
N ARG A 597 18.09 -17.03 -0.10
CA ARG A 597 19.18 -17.29 -1.05
C ARG A 597 19.12 -18.69 -1.63
N MET A 598 18.86 -19.70 -0.81
CA MET A 598 18.65 -21.07 -1.28
C MET A 598 17.48 -21.15 -2.26
N MET A 599 16.38 -20.45 -1.99
CA MET A 599 15.24 -20.32 -2.92
C MET A 599 15.67 -19.63 -4.22
N GLY A 600 16.42 -18.52 -4.13
CA GLY A 600 16.93 -17.78 -5.30
C GLY A 600 17.84 -18.60 -6.21
N TYR A 601 18.66 -19.48 -5.63
CA TYR A 601 19.52 -20.43 -6.35
C TYR A 601 18.79 -21.73 -6.74
N ARG A 602 17.48 -21.85 -6.48
CA ARG A 602 16.65 -23.03 -6.74
C ARG A 602 17.14 -24.30 -6.03
N LEU A 603 17.76 -24.14 -4.86
CA LEU A 603 18.17 -25.25 -3.99
C LEU A 603 17.01 -25.78 -3.15
N VAL A 604 16.05 -24.90 -2.84
CA VAL A 604 14.79 -25.24 -2.19
C VAL A 604 13.63 -24.68 -3.00
N SER A 605 12.53 -25.42 -3.08
CA SER A 605 11.30 -24.98 -3.72
C SER A 605 10.40 -24.20 -2.77
N ASN A 606 9.52 -23.34 -3.34
CA ASN A 606 8.54 -22.61 -2.54
C ASN A 606 7.57 -23.54 -1.81
N LEU A 607 7.24 -24.69 -2.41
CA LEU A 607 6.41 -25.73 -1.79
C LEU A 607 7.10 -26.35 -0.57
N ALA A 608 8.41 -26.62 -0.64
CA ALA A 608 9.16 -27.09 0.52
C ALA A 608 9.21 -26.03 1.64
N ILE A 609 9.32 -24.75 1.30
CA ILE A 609 9.26 -23.66 2.28
C ILE A 609 7.89 -23.63 2.98
N VAL A 610 6.79 -23.71 2.23
CA VAL A 610 5.44 -23.79 2.83
C VAL A 610 5.36 -24.99 3.77
N ARG A 611 5.75 -26.19 3.33
CA ARG A 611 5.74 -27.39 4.18
C ARG A 611 6.60 -27.25 5.44
N TRP A 612 7.75 -26.57 5.36
CA TRP A 612 8.57 -26.29 6.53
C TRP A 612 7.92 -25.27 7.48
N VAL A 613 7.30 -24.21 6.97
CA VAL A 613 6.58 -23.21 7.78
C VAL A 613 5.45 -23.86 8.58
N PHE A 614 4.74 -24.83 7.99
CA PHE A 614 3.68 -25.60 8.64
C PHE A 614 4.19 -26.91 9.27
N SER A 615 5.47 -26.99 9.66
CA SER A 615 5.97 -28.08 10.50
C SER A 615 5.50 -27.90 11.95
N LEU A 616 5.41 -29.01 12.71
CA LEU A 616 4.95 -28.98 14.10
C LEU A 616 5.72 -27.98 14.98
N GLU A 617 7.05 -27.89 14.82
CA GLU A 617 7.91 -26.96 15.57
C GLU A 617 7.55 -25.49 15.31
N ASN A 618 7.22 -25.14 14.07
CA ASN A 618 6.91 -23.78 13.68
C ASN A 618 5.46 -23.39 13.98
N ILE A 619 4.52 -24.34 13.84
CA ILE A 619 3.10 -24.12 14.12
C ILE A 619 2.91 -23.61 15.55
N GLU A 620 3.64 -24.14 16.53
CA GLU A 620 3.53 -23.71 17.93
C GLU A 620 3.98 -22.25 18.18
N GLN A 621 4.68 -21.63 17.23
CA GLN A 621 5.30 -20.31 17.39
C GLN A 621 4.57 -19.18 16.63
N PHE A 622 3.52 -19.50 15.88
CA PHE A 622 2.83 -18.55 14.99
C PHE A 622 2.33 -17.28 15.69
N HIS A 623 1.99 -17.33 16.97
CA HIS A 623 1.52 -16.19 17.76
C HIS A 623 2.59 -15.53 18.63
N THR A 624 3.80 -16.08 18.69
CA THR A 624 4.91 -15.57 19.50
C THR A 624 6.12 -15.09 18.69
N SER A 625 6.18 -15.40 17.39
CA SER A 625 7.31 -15.03 16.54
C SER A 625 6.89 -14.75 15.09
N ASP A 626 7.44 -13.70 14.49
CA ASP A 626 7.28 -13.38 13.07
C ASP A 626 8.20 -14.21 12.16
N ARG A 627 9.20 -14.94 12.69
CA ARG A 627 10.16 -15.72 11.90
C ARG A 627 9.54 -16.62 10.81
N PRO A 628 8.59 -17.52 11.11
CA PRO A 628 7.98 -18.37 10.09
C PRO A 628 7.24 -17.54 9.03
N TRP A 629 6.58 -16.47 9.47
CA TRP A 629 5.81 -15.58 8.61
C TRP A 629 6.69 -14.73 7.69
N GLU A 630 7.85 -14.26 8.15
CA GLU A 630 8.83 -13.55 7.34
C GLU A 630 9.35 -14.43 6.19
N VAL A 631 9.69 -15.70 6.49
CA VAL A 631 10.13 -16.66 5.48
C VAL A 631 9.02 -16.96 4.47
N LEU A 632 7.79 -17.17 4.96
CA LEU A 632 6.63 -17.41 4.09
C LEU A 632 6.34 -16.21 3.18
N ARG A 633 6.29 -14.99 3.73
CA ARG A 633 6.07 -13.75 2.97
C ARG A 633 7.16 -13.55 1.93
N ASN A 634 8.42 -13.86 2.22
CA ASN A 634 9.51 -13.80 1.25
C ASN A 634 9.27 -14.77 0.07
N ALA A 635 8.85 -16.01 0.34
CA ALA A 635 8.58 -17.00 -0.69
C ALA A 635 7.40 -16.62 -1.61
N VAL A 636 6.29 -16.18 -1.03
CA VAL A 636 5.11 -15.75 -1.80
C VAL A 636 5.41 -14.46 -2.57
N SER A 637 6.04 -13.46 -1.93
CA SER A 637 6.39 -12.19 -2.58
C SER A 637 7.34 -12.37 -3.75
N LYS A 638 8.32 -13.27 -3.67
CA LYS A 638 9.27 -13.49 -4.77
C LYS A 638 8.59 -14.11 -5.99
N THR A 639 7.63 -15.00 -5.76
CA THR A 639 6.79 -15.60 -6.81
C THR A 639 5.90 -14.55 -7.46
N TYR A 640 5.21 -13.76 -6.64
CA TYR A 640 4.41 -12.62 -7.08
C TYR A 640 5.22 -11.62 -7.91
N ASN A 641 6.38 -11.19 -7.40
CA ASN A 641 7.23 -10.21 -8.07
C ASN A 641 7.70 -10.71 -9.44
N ARG A 642 8.07 -12.01 -9.55
CA ARG A 642 8.42 -12.63 -10.83
C ARG A 642 7.27 -12.55 -11.84
N ILE A 643 6.04 -12.82 -11.42
CA ILE A 643 4.85 -12.72 -12.29
C ILE A 643 4.59 -11.27 -12.69
N SER A 644 4.64 -10.35 -11.72
CA SER A 644 4.46 -8.91 -11.95
C SER A 644 5.48 -8.36 -12.95
N ASP A 645 6.75 -8.73 -12.80
CA ASP A 645 7.83 -8.29 -13.69
C ASP A 645 7.65 -8.88 -15.10
N LEU A 646 7.30 -10.17 -15.22
CA LEU A 646 6.98 -10.78 -16.51
C LEU A 646 5.79 -10.08 -17.21
N ARG A 647 4.73 -9.76 -16.47
CA ARG A 647 3.57 -9.02 -17.02
C ARG A 647 3.99 -7.63 -17.53
N LYS A 648 4.83 -6.90 -16.78
CA LYS A 648 5.35 -5.58 -17.20
C LYS A 648 6.24 -5.68 -18.43
N GLU A 649 7.13 -6.67 -18.47
CA GLU A 649 8.00 -6.93 -19.63
C GLU A 649 7.17 -7.26 -20.87
N ILE A 650 6.16 -8.12 -20.76
CA ILE A 650 5.22 -8.47 -21.83
C ILE A 650 4.47 -7.23 -22.34
N LEU A 651 3.96 -6.38 -21.45
CA LEU A 651 3.30 -5.12 -21.83
C LEU A 651 4.26 -4.16 -22.54
N SER A 652 5.51 -4.06 -22.08
CA SER A 652 6.54 -3.27 -22.75
C SER A 652 6.85 -3.83 -24.14
N LEU A 653 6.99 -5.15 -24.27
CA LEU A 653 7.23 -5.82 -25.55
C LEU A 653 6.08 -5.59 -26.52
N LYS A 654 4.81 -5.67 -26.08
CA LYS A 654 3.65 -5.35 -26.94
C LYS A 654 3.73 -3.94 -27.52
N ARG A 655 4.08 -2.94 -26.71
CA ARG A 655 4.25 -1.55 -27.20
C ARG A 655 5.41 -1.44 -28.18
N ASN A 656 6.53 -2.10 -27.89
CA ASN A 656 7.71 -2.08 -28.75
C ASN A 656 7.42 -2.78 -30.10
N ILE A 657 6.66 -3.89 -30.08
CA ILE A 657 6.22 -4.60 -31.29
C ILE A 657 5.36 -3.67 -32.14
N LEU A 658 4.34 -3.01 -31.58
CA LEU A 658 3.50 -2.07 -32.33
C LEU A 658 4.32 -0.95 -32.97
N SER A 659 5.27 -0.36 -32.23
CA SER A 659 6.16 0.67 -32.75
C SER A 659 7.09 0.13 -33.85
N ALA A 660 7.60 -1.10 -33.71
CA ALA A 660 8.47 -1.73 -34.68
C ALA A 660 7.71 -2.14 -35.95
N GLU A 661 6.46 -2.60 -35.82
CA GLU A 661 5.57 -2.90 -36.95
C GLU A 661 5.26 -1.64 -37.76
N GLU A 662 4.99 -0.51 -37.10
CA GLU A 662 4.77 0.76 -37.77
C GLU A 662 6.04 1.22 -38.51
N ALA A 663 7.21 1.15 -37.87
CA ALA A 663 8.49 1.47 -38.50
C ALA A 663 8.81 0.53 -39.68
N ALA A 664 8.53 -0.77 -39.56
CA ALA A 664 8.70 -1.74 -40.63
C ALA A 664 7.74 -1.48 -41.80
N LYS A 665 6.50 -1.07 -41.52
CA LYS A 665 5.52 -0.65 -42.54
C LYS A 665 6.00 0.60 -43.28
N GLN A 666 6.45 1.62 -42.56
CA GLN A 666 7.01 2.84 -43.17
C GLN A 666 8.23 2.54 -44.03
N ALA A 667 9.19 1.75 -43.53
CA ALA A 667 10.37 1.35 -44.28
C ALA A 667 10.04 0.53 -45.54
N LYS A 668 8.98 -0.29 -45.49
CA LYS A 668 8.47 -1.02 -46.64
C LYS A 668 7.78 -0.10 -47.65
N GLU A 669 6.94 0.83 -47.20
CA GLU A 669 6.30 1.81 -48.07
C GLU A 669 7.32 2.71 -48.79
N GLU A 670 8.38 3.13 -48.10
CA GLU A 670 9.50 3.87 -48.71
C GLU A 670 10.23 3.04 -49.77
N LEU A 671 10.43 1.74 -49.51
CA LEU A 671 11.03 0.82 -50.47
C LEU A 671 10.12 0.59 -51.69
N ASP A 672 8.83 0.32 -51.47
CA ASP A 672 7.84 0.08 -52.53
C ASP A 672 7.67 1.34 -53.40
N ALA A 673 7.67 2.54 -52.81
CA ALA A 673 7.62 3.81 -53.53
C ALA A 673 8.91 4.11 -54.33
N ALA A 674 10.07 3.65 -53.84
CA ALA A 674 11.33 3.70 -54.59
C ALA A 674 11.34 2.71 -55.76
N GLU A 675 10.80 1.50 -55.56
CA GLU A 675 10.68 0.47 -56.60
C GLU A 675 9.65 0.84 -57.68
N SER A 676 8.52 1.46 -57.32
CA SER A 676 7.49 1.86 -58.28
C SER A 676 7.96 2.91 -59.28
N LYS A 677 8.89 3.79 -58.88
CA LYS A 677 9.53 4.77 -59.77
C LYS A 677 10.46 4.15 -60.81
N LEU A 678 10.86 2.88 -60.63
CA LEU A 678 11.62 2.12 -61.61
C LEU A 678 10.72 1.45 -62.67
N THR A 679 9.39 1.37 -62.44
CA THR A 679 8.54 0.44 -63.18
C THR A 679 7.58 0.98 -64.25
N LEU A 680 7.51 2.26 -64.63
CA LEU A 680 6.89 2.70 -65.93
C LEU A 680 6.85 4.23 -66.15
N VAL A 681 7.32 4.67 -67.33
CA VAL A 681 6.61 5.61 -68.25
C VAL A 681 6.97 5.25 -69.72
N ASP A 682 5.96 4.99 -70.57
CA ASP A 682 5.99 4.98 -72.05
C ASP A 682 7.17 4.33 -72.81
N GLY A 683 7.68 3.18 -72.35
CA GLY A 683 8.63 2.38 -73.15
C GLY A 683 10.01 3.01 -73.37
N GLU A 684 10.32 4.14 -72.74
CA GLU A 684 11.65 4.74 -72.69
C GLU A 684 12.19 4.81 -71.24
N PRO A 685 13.47 4.49 -71.00
CA PRO A 685 14.03 4.43 -69.65
C PRO A 685 14.26 5.83 -69.08
N VAL A 686 13.43 6.24 -68.12
CA VAL A 686 13.69 7.42 -67.28
C VAL A 686 14.78 7.07 -66.24
N LEU A 687 15.66 8.04 -65.94
CA LEU A 687 16.74 7.94 -64.94
C LEU A 687 16.26 7.26 -63.65
N GLY A 688 16.59 5.98 -63.49
CA GLY A 688 16.24 5.19 -62.31
C GLY A 688 16.86 5.74 -61.02
N GLU A 689 16.20 5.53 -59.89
CA GLU A 689 16.79 5.86 -58.58
C GLU A 689 18.16 5.18 -58.41
N ASN A 690 19.09 5.86 -57.72
CA ASN A 690 20.46 5.38 -57.52
C ASN A 690 20.47 3.96 -56.89
N PRO A 691 21.11 2.96 -57.50
CA PRO A 691 21.17 1.57 -56.99
C PRO A 691 21.68 1.46 -55.54
N ALA A 692 22.58 2.35 -55.13
CA ALA A 692 23.08 2.38 -53.76
C ALA A 692 22.00 2.79 -52.74
N ARG A 693 21.09 3.70 -53.13
CA ARG A 693 19.95 4.11 -52.30
C ARG A 693 18.93 2.99 -52.19
N LEU A 694 18.61 2.31 -53.30
CA LEU A 694 17.69 1.18 -53.30
C LEU A 694 18.19 0.02 -52.43
N ASN A 695 19.47 -0.34 -52.53
CA ASN A 695 20.08 -1.37 -51.68
C ASN A 695 20.05 -0.98 -50.19
N ARG A 696 20.23 0.31 -49.87
CA ARG A 696 20.10 0.82 -48.50
C ARG A 696 18.67 0.69 -47.97
N LEU A 697 17.66 1.07 -48.76
CA LEU A 697 16.24 0.90 -48.39
C LEU A 697 15.88 -0.58 -48.21
N LYS A 698 16.37 -1.47 -49.08
CA LYS A 698 16.20 -2.93 -48.93
C LYS A 698 16.80 -3.44 -47.62
N SER A 699 18.02 -3.01 -47.30
CA SER A 699 18.66 -3.38 -46.04
C SER A 699 17.92 -2.82 -44.82
N GLN A 700 17.40 -1.58 -44.90
CA GLN A 700 16.61 -0.97 -43.83
C GLN A 700 15.28 -1.71 -43.62
N ALA A 701 14.54 -2.01 -44.68
CA ALA A 701 13.29 -2.78 -44.61
C ALA A 701 13.52 -4.21 -44.10
N ALA A 702 14.60 -4.87 -44.54
CA ALA A 702 14.97 -6.19 -44.04
C ALA A 702 15.32 -6.18 -42.55
N LYS A 703 16.11 -5.19 -42.10
CA LYS A 703 16.48 -5.03 -40.68
C LYS A 703 15.27 -4.72 -39.81
N ALA A 704 14.38 -3.83 -40.25
CA ALA A 704 13.15 -3.51 -39.52
C ALA A 704 12.24 -4.75 -39.39
N LYS A 705 12.16 -5.58 -40.43
CA LYS A 705 11.42 -6.85 -40.38
C LYS A 705 12.07 -7.86 -39.42
N GLU A 706 13.39 -7.96 -39.42
CA GLU A 706 14.14 -8.83 -38.49
C GLU A 706 13.95 -8.39 -37.03
N GLU A 707 13.93 -7.09 -36.77
CA GLU A 707 13.65 -6.53 -35.43
C GLU A 707 12.25 -6.90 -34.93
N VAL A 708 11.22 -6.82 -35.79
CA VAL A 708 9.87 -7.28 -35.45
C VAL A 708 9.86 -8.76 -35.09
N VAL A 709 10.50 -9.62 -35.89
CA VAL A 709 10.58 -11.07 -35.62
C VAL A 709 11.30 -11.34 -34.29
N SER A 710 12.42 -10.68 -34.03
CA SER A 710 13.17 -10.84 -32.78
C SER A 710 12.36 -10.42 -31.55
N LEU A 711 11.61 -9.32 -31.64
CA LEU A 711 10.71 -8.88 -30.57
C LEU A 711 9.56 -9.87 -30.36
N GLN A 712 9.02 -10.45 -31.43
CA GLN A 712 7.96 -11.46 -31.37
C GLN A 712 8.45 -12.76 -30.71
N GLU A 713 9.65 -13.26 -31.06
CA GLU A 713 10.27 -14.43 -30.41
C GLU A 713 10.51 -14.17 -28.92
N SER A 714 10.99 -12.97 -28.56
CA SER A 714 11.18 -12.57 -27.16
C SER A 714 9.85 -12.54 -26.40
N PHE A 715 8.80 -12.01 -27.03
CA PHE A 715 7.45 -11.97 -26.49
C PHE A 715 6.90 -13.37 -26.22
N GLU A 716 6.98 -14.29 -27.19
CA GLU A 716 6.53 -15.68 -27.05
C GLU A 716 7.31 -16.41 -25.94
N ALA A 717 8.63 -16.21 -25.85
CA ALA A 717 9.45 -16.79 -24.79
C ALA A 717 9.04 -16.29 -23.39
N LYS A 718 8.71 -15.00 -23.27
CA LYS A 718 8.25 -14.40 -22.02
C LYS A 718 6.84 -14.84 -21.65
N GLU A 719 5.93 -15.00 -22.62
CA GLU A 719 4.61 -15.60 -22.39
C GLU A 719 4.73 -17.05 -21.89
N ALA A 720 5.59 -17.87 -22.49
CA ALA A 720 5.83 -19.23 -22.02
C ALA A 720 6.47 -19.28 -20.60
N LEU A 721 7.25 -18.27 -20.21
CA LEU A 721 7.74 -18.12 -18.84
C LEU A 721 6.64 -17.70 -17.87
N LEU A 722 5.73 -16.83 -18.31
CA LEU A 722 4.59 -16.38 -17.53
C LEU A 722 3.61 -17.53 -17.26
N VAL A 723 3.27 -18.33 -18.27
CA VAL A 723 2.39 -19.51 -18.12
C VAL A 723 2.96 -20.47 -17.07
N ARG A 724 4.24 -20.84 -17.18
CA ARG A 724 4.91 -21.70 -16.18
C ARG A 724 4.91 -21.08 -14.79
N ALA A 725 5.15 -19.77 -14.67
CA ALA A 725 5.13 -19.08 -13.38
C ALA A 725 3.73 -19.07 -12.76
N ILE A 726 2.66 -18.95 -13.57
CA ILE A 726 1.26 -19.03 -13.12
C ILE A 726 0.93 -20.45 -12.64
N GLU A 727 1.37 -21.50 -13.34
CA GLU A 727 1.19 -22.90 -12.90
C GLU A 727 1.92 -23.18 -11.58
N GLU A 728 3.18 -22.73 -11.44
CA GLU A 728 3.94 -22.82 -10.19
C GLU A 728 3.23 -22.09 -9.03
N ASN A 729 2.63 -20.94 -9.32
CA ASN A 729 1.91 -20.11 -8.36
C ASN A 729 0.56 -20.72 -7.96
N GLU A 730 -0.15 -21.36 -8.88
CA GLU A 730 -1.35 -22.14 -8.58
C GLU A 730 -1.05 -23.23 -7.55
N ALA A 731 -0.02 -24.06 -7.82
CA ALA A 731 0.39 -25.12 -6.92
C ALA A 731 0.81 -24.58 -5.54
N LEU A 732 1.48 -23.42 -5.52
CA LEU A 732 1.88 -22.73 -4.29
C LEU A 732 0.67 -22.30 -3.46
N PHE A 733 -0.31 -21.63 -4.06
CA PHE A 733 -1.50 -21.17 -3.34
C PHE A 733 -2.38 -22.34 -2.88
N LEU A 734 -2.56 -23.39 -3.70
CA LEU A 734 -3.28 -24.58 -3.28
C LEU A 734 -2.62 -25.23 -2.07
N MET A 735 -1.29 -25.42 -2.08
CA MET A 735 -0.56 -25.96 -0.93
C MET A 735 -0.71 -25.05 0.30
N LEU A 736 -0.52 -23.74 0.12
CA LEU A 736 -0.58 -22.76 1.21
C LEU A 736 -1.93 -22.78 1.93
N TYR A 737 -3.04 -22.68 1.18
CA TYR A 737 -4.37 -22.65 1.77
C TYR A 737 -4.79 -24.02 2.32
N LYS A 738 -4.36 -25.14 1.72
CA LYS A 738 -4.54 -26.48 2.31
C LYS A 738 -3.81 -26.58 3.64
N SER A 739 -2.56 -26.12 3.72
CA SER A 739 -1.79 -26.11 4.96
C SER A 739 -2.46 -25.26 6.04
N PHE A 740 -2.95 -24.06 5.71
CA PHE A 740 -3.75 -23.25 6.63
C PHE A 740 -5.01 -23.95 7.12
N SER A 741 -5.80 -24.52 6.20
CA SER A 741 -7.03 -25.23 6.52
C SER A 741 -6.76 -26.37 7.50
N ASN A 742 -5.76 -27.22 7.21
CA ASN A 742 -5.41 -28.37 8.03
C ASN A 742 -5.04 -27.97 9.48
N VAL A 743 -4.16 -26.98 9.66
CA VAL A 743 -3.76 -26.56 11.02
C VAL A 743 -4.88 -25.87 11.79
N LEU A 744 -5.79 -25.20 11.08
CA LEU A 744 -6.95 -24.56 11.69
C LEU A 744 -8.04 -25.56 12.05
N VAL A 745 -8.25 -26.63 11.27
CA VAL A 745 -9.19 -27.72 11.60
C VAL A 745 -8.83 -28.38 12.93
N GLU A 746 -7.54 -28.63 13.17
CA GLU A 746 -7.07 -29.29 14.40
C GLU A 746 -7.18 -28.40 15.66
N ARG A 747 -7.11 -27.07 15.48
CA ARG A 747 -6.97 -26.12 16.59
C ARG A 747 -8.20 -25.26 16.82
N LEU A 748 -9.08 -25.05 15.86
CA LEU A 748 -10.36 -24.43 16.14
C LEU A 748 -11.21 -25.39 16.99
N PRO A 749 -11.99 -24.91 17.97
CA PRO A 749 -12.80 -25.78 18.82
C PRO A 749 -13.73 -26.67 17.99
N GLU A 750 -13.72 -27.99 18.22
CA GLU A 750 -14.63 -28.92 17.56
C GLU A 750 -16.08 -28.50 17.81
N GLY A 751 -16.83 -28.25 16.73
CA GLY A 751 -18.23 -27.81 16.82
C GLY A 751 -18.45 -26.34 17.17
N SER A 752 -17.45 -25.47 16.95
CA SER A 752 -17.51 -24.02 17.19
C SER A 752 -18.85 -23.38 16.80
N LYS A 753 -19.66 -23.09 17.82
CA LYS A 753 -20.76 -22.11 17.76
C LYS A 753 -20.24 -20.69 17.53
N ALA A 754 -18.92 -20.45 17.64
CA ALA A 754 -18.29 -19.18 17.32
C ALA A 754 -18.25 -18.97 15.80
N ARG A 755 -19.12 -18.08 15.34
CA ARG A 755 -19.25 -17.51 13.99
C ARG A 755 -18.41 -16.25 13.81
N SER A 756 -17.83 -15.67 14.87
CA SER A 756 -17.00 -14.45 14.82
C SER A 756 -15.66 -14.56 15.57
N LEU A 757 -14.70 -13.70 15.21
CA LEU A 757 -13.42 -13.53 15.94
C LEU A 757 -13.64 -13.03 17.38
N HIS A 758 -14.74 -12.31 17.64
CA HIS A 758 -15.08 -11.84 18.97
C HIS A 758 -15.55 -13.00 19.87
N GLU A 759 -16.36 -13.92 19.35
CA GLU A 759 -16.76 -15.13 20.10
C GLU A 759 -15.53 -16.00 20.45
N LEU A 760 -14.49 -15.99 19.61
CA LEU A 760 -13.18 -16.58 19.96
C LEU A 760 -12.47 -15.82 21.09
N LYS A 761 -12.45 -14.47 21.05
CA LYS A 761 -11.88 -13.65 22.13
C LYS A 761 -12.62 -13.83 23.47
N ALA A 762 -13.92 -14.16 23.43
CA ALA A 762 -14.78 -14.29 24.61
C ALA A 762 -14.85 -15.71 25.22
N ALA A 763 -14.37 -16.74 24.51
CA ALA A 763 -14.60 -18.15 24.83
C ALA A 763 -14.04 -18.65 26.18
N GLU A 764 -13.08 -17.95 26.80
CA GLU A 764 -12.53 -18.31 28.14
C GLU A 764 -13.17 -17.55 29.31
N VAL A 765 -13.99 -16.51 29.07
CA VAL A 765 -14.61 -15.74 30.16
C VAL A 765 -15.60 -16.59 30.97
N ASP A 766 -16.21 -17.60 30.35
CA ASP A 766 -17.27 -18.42 30.96
C ASP A 766 -16.78 -19.60 31.83
N VAL A 767 -15.47 -19.92 31.85
CA VAL A 767 -14.95 -21.11 32.57
C VAL A 767 -14.40 -20.79 33.98
N MET A 768 -14.20 -19.51 34.30
CA MET A 768 -13.59 -19.06 35.57
C MET A 768 -14.53 -18.26 36.49
N ALA A 769 -15.86 -18.37 36.32
CA ALA A 769 -16.81 -17.88 37.32
C ALA A 769 -16.83 -18.83 38.54
N VAL A 770 -15.81 -18.72 39.39
CA VAL A 770 -15.80 -19.33 40.73
C VAL A 770 -16.63 -18.45 41.66
N ASP A 771 -17.57 -19.07 42.38
CA ASP A 771 -18.48 -18.48 43.36
C ASP A 771 -17.84 -17.34 44.19
N PRO A 772 -18.42 -16.14 44.23
CA PRO A 772 -18.04 -15.15 45.22
C PRO A 772 -18.55 -15.61 46.59
N GLN A 773 -17.63 -16.06 47.46
CA GLN A 773 -17.92 -16.21 48.89
C GLN A 773 -18.46 -14.88 49.42
N GLU A 774 -19.61 -14.97 50.10
CA GLU A 774 -20.34 -13.87 50.72
C GLU A 774 -19.44 -12.95 51.56
N PRO A 775 -19.48 -11.62 51.37
CA PRO A 775 -18.85 -10.70 52.30
C PRO A 775 -19.74 -10.54 53.54
N SER A 776 -19.16 -10.87 54.69
CA SER A 776 -19.69 -10.63 56.03
C SER A 776 -20.16 -9.17 56.20
N THR A 777 -21.43 -9.01 56.52
CA THR A 777 -22.06 -7.76 56.94
C THR A 777 -21.55 -7.30 58.31
N MET A 778 -20.92 -6.12 58.36
CA MET A 778 -20.95 -5.27 59.55
C MET A 778 -21.16 -3.82 59.13
N GLU A 779 -22.33 -3.31 59.50
CA GLU A 779 -22.71 -1.90 59.48
C GLU A 779 -21.94 -1.12 60.55
N LEU A 780 -21.40 0.05 60.22
CA LEU A 780 -21.33 1.19 61.15
C LEU A 780 -21.32 2.52 60.36
N ASP A 781 -22.17 3.43 60.82
CA ASP A 781 -22.61 4.69 60.21
C ASP A 781 -21.66 5.90 60.35
N ASN A 782 -21.91 6.85 59.44
CA ASN A 782 -21.95 8.32 59.57
C ASN A 782 -20.73 9.24 59.40
N GLU A 783 -20.83 10.00 58.29
CA GLU A 783 -20.78 11.48 58.12
C GLU A 783 -19.55 12.30 58.58
N ASN A 784 -18.86 12.93 57.60
CA ASN A 784 -18.69 14.40 57.56
C ASN A 784 -18.06 14.94 56.25
N GLN A 785 -18.36 16.21 55.95
CA GLN A 785 -18.20 16.95 54.68
C GLN A 785 -16.79 17.58 54.45
N GLN A 786 -16.27 17.46 53.21
CA GLN A 786 -15.42 18.38 52.38
C GLN A 786 -14.14 19.08 52.93
N PRO A 787 -13.23 19.65 52.08
CA PRO A 787 -12.50 19.11 50.92
C PRO A 787 -10.97 19.45 50.94
N GLN A 788 -10.20 18.94 49.97
CA GLN A 788 -8.90 19.42 49.42
C GLN A 788 -7.69 18.44 49.45
N ASN A 789 -7.17 18.23 48.25
CA ASN A 789 -5.77 18.08 47.86
C ASN A 789 -4.90 16.98 48.50
N SER A 790 -4.93 15.81 47.86
CA SER A 790 -3.72 15.05 47.52
C SER A 790 -4.06 13.96 46.49
N GLN A 791 -3.85 14.24 45.20
CA GLN A 791 -3.83 13.17 44.20
C GLN A 791 -2.53 12.38 44.37
N SER A 792 -2.62 11.28 45.13
CA SER A 792 -1.63 10.21 45.06
C SER A 792 -1.91 9.37 43.81
N ASN A 793 -0.91 9.32 42.93
CA ASN A 793 -0.76 8.29 41.90
C ASN A 793 -0.88 6.89 42.51
N GLY A 794 -1.48 5.97 41.74
CA GLY A 794 -1.39 4.52 41.96
C GLY A 794 -2.75 3.88 42.19
N GLY A 795 -3.35 3.35 41.12
CA GLY A 795 -4.54 2.50 41.23
C GLY A 795 -5.54 2.65 40.08
N LYS A 796 -5.13 2.42 38.84
CA LYS A 796 -6.08 2.13 37.75
C LYS A 796 -5.62 0.91 36.96
N LYS A 797 -6.26 -0.22 37.30
CA LYS A 797 -6.53 -1.44 36.52
C LYS A 797 -5.36 -2.01 35.70
N SER A 798 -4.70 -3.04 36.25
CA SER A 798 -4.02 -4.04 35.43
C SER A 798 -5.03 -4.62 34.44
N GLY A 799 -4.90 -4.29 33.16
CA GLY A 799 -5.65 -4.95 32.11
C GLY A 799 -5.14 -6.38 31.99
N ALA A 800 -5.76 -7.31 32.71
CA ALA A 800 -5.51 -8.73 32.46
C ALA A 800 -5.89 -9.01 31.01
N TYR A 801 -4.90 -9.40 30.21
CA TYR A 801 -5.14 -9.87 28.86
C TYR A 801 -5.82 -11.24 28.98
N ASN A 802 -7.11 -11.29 28.65
CA ASN A 802 -8.01 -12.40 29.00
C ASN A 802 -8.17 -13.46 27.88
N VAL A 803 -7.33 -13.42 26.84
CA VAL A 803 -7.39 -14.37 25.72
C VAL A 803 -6.34 -15.46 25.93
N GLY A 804 -6.79 -16.72 25.94
CA GLY A 804 -5.94 -17.89 26.04
C GLY A 804 -4.94 -18.05 24.88
N GLU A 805 -3.92 -18.88 25.09
CA GLU A 805 -2.85 -19.08 24.10
C GLU A 805 -3.39 -19.65 22.79
N LYS A 806 -4.33 -20.59 22.88
CA LYS A 806 -4.90 -21.29 21.74
C LYS A 806 -5.78 -20.34 20.90
N GLU A 807 -6.59 -19.53 21.56
CA GLU A 807 -7.46 -18.53 20.95
C GLU A 807 -6.61 -17.45 20.27
N GLN A 808 -5.56 -16.96 20.94
CA GLN A 808 -4.66 -16.00 20.33
C GLN A 808 -3.86 -16.59 19.16
N TRP A 809 -3.50 -17.88 19.22
CA TRP A 809 -2.94 -18.59 18.07
C TRP A 809 -3.90 -18.58 16.87
N CYS A 810 -5.18 -18.88 17.09
CA CYS A 810 -6.20 -18.85 16.04
C CYS A 810 -6.38 -17.44 15.47
N ILE A 811 -6.48 -16.41 16.33
CA ILE A 811 -6.63 -15.01 15.92
C ILE A 811 -5.45 -14.56 15.06
N THR A 812 -4.22 -14.82 15.50
CA THR A 812 -3.02 -14.45 14.74
C THR A 812 -2.98 -15.17 13.40
N THR A 813 -3.25 -16.48 13.37
CA THR A 813 -3.20 -17.29 12.14
C THR A 813 -4.28 -16.85 11.15
N LEU A 814 -5.51 -16.61 11.60
CA LEU A 814 -6.59 -16.08 10.76
C LEU A 814 -6.28 -14.66 10.26
N GLY A 815 -5.63 -13.83 11.08
CA GLY A 815 -5.12 -12.52 10.68
C GLY A 815 -4.11 -12.61 9.53
N TYR A 816 -3.18 -13.58 9.58
CA TYR A 816 -2.28 -13.83 8.46
C TYR A 816 -3.02 -14.37 7.23
N VAL A 817 -3.97 -15.31 7.37
CA VAL A 817 -4.80 -15.79 6.24
C VAL A 817 -5.45 -14.60 5.53
N LYS A 818 -6.14 -13.72 6.27
CA LYS A 818 -6.75 -12.50 5.74
C LYS A 818 -5.72 -11.60 5.04
N ALA A 819 -4.56 -11.37 5.66
CA ALA A 819 -3.49 -10.55 5.11
C ALA A 819 -2.93 -11.12 3.79
N PHE A 820 -2.62 -12.41 3.73
CA PHE A 820 -2.15 -13.09 2.51
C PHE A 820 -3.22 -13.05 1.41
N SER A 821 -4.48 -13.34 1.74
CA SER A 821 -5.58 -13.27 0.77
C SER A 821 -5.74 -11.87 0.18
N ARG A 822 -5.61 -10.83 1.00
CA ARG A 822 -5.71 -9.44 0.58
C ARG A 822 -4.50 -8.97 -0.24
N GLN A 823 -3.29 -9.24 0.23
CA GLN A 823 -2.05 -8.77 -0.40
C GLN A 823 -1.85 -9.39 -1.79
N TYR A 824 -2.24 -10.65 -1.96
CA TYR A 824 -2.04 -11.39 -3.21
C TYR A 824 -3.35 -11.65 -3.97
N ALA A 825 -4.41 -10.88 -3.71
CA ALA A 825 -5.74 -11.07 -4.31
C ALA A 825 -5.69 -11.20 -5.84
N ALA A 826 -4.91 -10.36 -6.52
CA ALA A 826 -4.76 -10.38 -7.98
C ALA A 826 -4.17 -11.70 -8.53
N GLU A 827 -3.40 -12.43 -7.72
CA GLU A 827 -2.88 -13.76 -8.08
C GLU A 827 -3.75 -14.91 -7.58
N ILE A 828 -4.65 -14.66 -6.62
CA ILE A 828 -5.55 -15.69 -6.09
C ILE A 828 -6.81 -15.80 -6.95
N TRP A 829 -7.38 -14.67 -7.37
CA TRP A 829 -8.59 -14.63 -8.20
C TRP A 829 -8.53 -15.53 -9.45
N PRO A 830 -7.42 -15.64 -10.20
CA PRO A 830 -7.31 -16.58 -11.32
C PRO A 830 -7.51 -18.06 -10.94
N HIS A 831 -7.21 -18.43 -9.70
CA HIS A 831 -7.23 -19.82 -9.21
C HIS A 831 -8.37 -20.11 -8.23
N ILE A 832 -9.27 -19.14 -8.00
CA ILE A 832 -10.30 -19.24 -6.96
C ILE A 832 -11.26 -20.42 -7.18
N GLU A 833 -11.56 -20.80 -8.43
CA GLU A 833 -12.42 -21.94 -8.76
C GLU A 833 -11.82 -23.26 -8.24
N LYS A 834 -10.51 -23.43 -8.39
CA LYS A 834 -9.80 -24.60 -7.86
C LYS A 834 -9.69 -24.55 -6.34
N LEU A 835 -9.49 -23.36 -5.77
CA LEU A 835 -9.49 -23.19 -4.31
C LEU A 835 -10.85 -23.52 -3.70
N ASP A 836 -11.96 -23.08 -4.29
CA ASP A 836 -13.32 -23.43 -3.84
C ASP A 836 -13.58 -24.93 -3.95
N ALA A 837 -13.12 -25.56 -5.03
CA ALA A 837 -13.30 -27.00 -5.24
C ALA A 837 -12.47 -27.89 -4.30
N GLU A 838 -11.25 -27.46 -3.94
CA GLU A 838 -10.30 -28.32 -3.22
C GLU A 838 -10.01 -27.91 -1.77
N VAL A 839 -10.30 -26.66 -1.39
CA VAL A 839 -9.79 -26.08 -0.12
C VAL A 839 -10.86 -25.30 0.65
N LEU A 840 -11.64 -24.46 -0.03
CA LEU A 840 -12.69 -23.63 0.58
C LEU A 840 -14.06 -24.31 0.48
N THR A 841 -14.07 -25.64 0.64
CA THR A 841 -15.29 -26.46 0.60
C THR A 841 -16.17 -26.20 1.83
N GLU A 842 -17.39 -26.73 1.84
CA GLU A 842 -18.28 -26.62 3.01
C GLU A 842 -17.69 -27.25 4.28
N GLU A 843 -16.81 -28.24 4.12
CA GLU A 843 -16.10 -28.92 5.21
C GLU A 843 -15.00 -28.05 5.85
N ALA A 844 -14.52 -27.02 5.14
CA ALA A 844 -13.49 -26.13 5.65
C ALA A 844 -14.03 -25.24 6.79
N PRO A 845 -13.21 -24.94 7.82
CA PRO A 845 -13.66 -24.17 8.97
C PRO A 845 -14.31 -22.83 8.57
N PRO A 846 -15.50 -22.48 9.10
CA PRO A 846 -16.20 -21.27 8.71
C PRO A 846 -15.38 -19.98 8.90
N LEU A 847 -14.61 -19.89 9.99
CA LEU A 847 -13.74 -18.74 10.27
C LEU A 847 -12.57 -18.64 9.30
N PHE A 848 -12.03 -19.78 8.84
CA PHE A 848 -11.00 -19.81 7.80
C PHE A 848 -11.54 -19.29 6.47
N ARG A 849 -12.69 -19.80 6.02
CA ARG A 849 -13.38 -19.31 4.80
C ARG A 849 -13.69 -17.82 4.90
N SER A 850 -14.21 -17.39 6.06
CA SER A 850 -14.50 -15.97 6.32
C SER A 850 -13.25 -15.09 6.25
N ALA A 851 -12.10 -15.55 6.76
CA ALA A 851 -10.84 -14.80 6.68
C ALA A 851 -10.35 -14.65 5.23
N VAL A 852 -10.42 -15.74 4.44
CA VAL A 852 -10.08 -15.71 3.01
C VAL A 852 -11.01 -14.78 2.23
N TYR A 853 -12.32 -14.92 2.41
CA TYR A 853 -13.31 -14.11 1.72
C TYR A 853 -13.26 -12.64 2.14
N SER A 854 -13.02 -12.35 3.41
CA SER A 854 -12.78 -10.97 3.89
C SER A 854 -11.54 -10.37 3.22
N GLY A 855 -10.42 -11.12 3.15
CA GLY A 855 -9.22 -10.65 2.46
C GLY A 855 -9.42 -10.43 0.95
N LEU A 856 -10.19 -11.30 0.29
CA LEU A 856 -10.56 -11.18 -1.13
C LEU A 856 -11.70 -10.18 -1.39
N ARG A 857 -12.33 -9.64 -0.34
CA ARG A 857 -13.54 -8.80 -0.42
C ARG A 857 -14.71 -9.48 -1.15
N ARG A 858 -14.79 -10.80 -1.03
CA ARG A 858 -15.87 -11.63 -1.55
C ARG A 858 -17.00 -11.73 -0.51
N PRO A 859 -18.29 -11.58 -0.90
CA PRO A 859 -19.40 -11.76 0.03
C PRO A 859 -19.43 -13.19 0.60
N ILE A 860 -19.65 -13.30 1.92
CA ILE A 860 -19.71 -14.60 2.63
C ILE A 860 -20.95 -15.43 2.20
N ASN A 861 -22.01 -14.76 1.74
CA ASN A 861 -23.28 -15.40 1.36
C ASN A 861 -23.34 -15.86 -0.11
N GLU A 862 -22.26 -15.73 -0.89
CA GLU A 862 -22.14 -16.18 -2.29
C GLU A 862 -21.22 -17.41 -2.45
N ALA A 863 -21.03 -18.17 -1.37
CA ALA A 863 -20.28 -19.42 -1.35
C ALA A 863 -21.22 -20.62 -1.45
#